data_AF-A0A3R7SZ76-F1
#
_entry.id   AF-A0A3R7SZ76-F1
#
_cell.length_a   1.000
_cell.length_b   1.000
_cell.length_c   1.000
_cell.angle_alpha   90.00
_cell.angle_beta   90.00
_cell.angle_gamma   90.00
#
_symmetry.space_group_name_H-M   'P 1'
#
loop_
_entity.id
_entity.type
_entity.pdbx_description
1 polymer ?
#
loop_
_entity_poly.entity_id
_entity_poly.type
_entity_poly.pdbx_seq_one_letter_code
_entity_poly.pdbx_strand_id
1 'polypeptide(L)'
;MNLDHLLETPIVYLKGVGPKRADLLKSELNIFTFKDLIEHYPFRYVDKSKFFKISEIKGDMPSIQIMGSILSLNELGVGKSKRLVAKFSDGRSQIDLVWFKKIKWIQSSINLEKKYVVFGKPNFFNGSHSIIHPEITESEEYSKIKANFFPVYSTTDKLSKVGLNSRGISKIIIYLITNLSKKIDETLSNEIVRKLNLPSLHESFINIHQPSSIYQMQISSKRLKFDEFFFLQLHLLKNKLLNKKKLKGYDFKIVGSNFNKYYNNVLKFDLTNAQKRVLKEIRKDLAGSAHMNRLLQGDVGSGKTLVAILSMLISLDNGFQSCLMAPTEILAQQHYETISKELKSIGVNVQILTGSTKKSQRKVIHEKLLSGDIDILVGTHALIEDSVQFKSLGIVIIDEQHRFGVAQRGKLWKKNKLYPPHILVMTATPIPRTLSMTIYGDLDISIIDELPPGRKVVNTIWKSDRSRLQIVSLMKREISLGRQIYVVFPLIEESKKLDHKNLMDGYENLIREFPLPEFQMSIVHGKMTNEEKEYEMKRFVDGIANILVATTVIEVGVNVPNASVMIIESSERFGLSQLHQLRGRVGRGSDQSYCVLVSGDKLSGEAKKRLSTMVKHTDGFKISEVDLEIRGPGDLMGTQQSGIINFKIADLIKDNKILVRAREEVKSLLEEDYDLSKPKNILIKNRLQSYESQKMNWGRIS
;
A
#
# COMPACT_ATOMS: atom_id res chain seq x y z
N MET A 1 -26.47 22.28 -28.13
CA MET A 1 -25.05 21.95 -27.85
C MET A 1 -24.99 21.23 -26.51
N ASN A 2 -24.71 19.93 -26.51
CA ASN A 2 -24.60 19.09 -25.31
C ASN A 2 -23.55 19.67 -24.33
N LEU A 3 -23.90 19.73 -23.04
CA LEU A 3 -23.05 20.28 -21.97
C LEU A 3 -21.75 19.49 -21.77
N ASP A 4 -21.76 18.19 -22.07
CA ASP A 4 -20.56 17.32 -22.00
C ASP A 4 -19.40 17.85 -22.86
N HIS A 5 -19.67 18.55 -23.96
CA HIS A 5 -18.62 19.10 -24.82
C HIS A 5 -17.85 20.29 -24.21
N LEU A 6 -18.42 21.01 -23.23
CA LEU A 6 -17.74 22.18 -22.65
C LEU A 6 -16.59 21.77 -21.72
N LEU A 7 -16.79 20.71 -20.92
CA LEU A 7 -15.74 20.21 -20.04
C LEU A 7 -14.63 19.49 -20.82
N GLU A 8 -14.95 18.91 -21.97
CA GLU A 8 -13.98 18.29 -22.89
C GLU A 8 -13.25 19.31 -23.77
N THR A 9 -13.60 20.60 -23.69
CA THR A 9 -12.96 21.65 -24.50
C THR A 9 -11.46 21.74 -24.18
N PRO A 10 -10.57 21.79 -25.21
CA PRO A 10 -9.14 21.92 -25.00
C PRO A 10 -8.76 23.17 -24.20
N ILE A 11 -7.79 23.02 -23.29
CA ILE A 11 -7.40 24.07 -22.34
C ILE A 11 -6.89 25.36 -23.01
N VAL A 12 -6.44 25.27 -24.28
CA VAL A 12 -5.98 26.40 -25.11
C VAL A 12 -7.09 27.44 -25.32
N TYR A 13 -8.36 27.03 -25.30
CA TYR A 13 -9.48 27.95 -25.49
C TYR A 13 -9.87 28.71 -24.23
N LEU A 14 -9.26 28.40 -23.08
CA LEU A 14 -9.57 29.10 -21.85
C LEU A 14 -8.92 30.48 -21.84
N LYS A 15 -9.73 31.53 -21.63
CA LYS A 15 -9.21 32.90 -21.54
C LYS A 15 -8.15 32.99 -20.44
N GLY A 16 -6.97 33.50 -20.79
CA GLY A 16 -5.81 33.55 -19.91
C GLY A 16 -4.83 32.37 -20.06
N VAL A 17 -5.22 31.33 -20.81
CA VAL A 17 -4.37 30.20 -21.21
C VAL A 17 -4.10 30.30 -22.71
N GLY A 18 -3.08 31.06 -23.11
CA GLY A 18 -2.60 31.06 -24.51
C GLY A 18 -1.86 29.76 -24.87
N PRO A 19 -1.51 29.53 -26.15
CA PRO A 19 -0.87 28.30 -26.63
C PRO A 19 0.34 27.86 -25.80
N LYS A 20 1.26 28.80 -25.52
CA LYS A 20 2.47 28.56 -24.70
C LYS A 20 2.15 28.09 -23.27
N ARG A 21 1.07 28.62 -22.66
CA ARG A 21 0.64 28.22 -21.31
C ARG A 21 -0.04 26.86 -21.34
N ALA A 22 -0.83 26.59 -22.38
CA ALA A 22 -1.49 25.30 -22.57
C ALA A 22 -0.48 24.17 -22.74
N ASP A 23 0.58 24.35 -23.54
CA ASP A 23 1.59 23.31 -23.75
C ASP A 23 2.37 22.98 -22.46
N LEU A 24 2.63 23.99 -21.62
CA LEU A 24 3.22 23.78 -20.30
C LEU A 24 2.26 23.07 -19.34
N LEU A 25 0.97 23.42 -19.32
CA LEU A 25 -0.03 22.72 -18.50
C LEU A 25 -0.16 21.24 -18.89
N LYS A 26 -0.11 20.93 -20.19
CA LYS A 26 -0.12 19.56 -20.70
C LYS A 26 1.13 18.80 -20.31
N SER A 27 2.31 19.37 -20.56
CA SER A 27 3.60 18.67 -20.33
C SER A 27 3.97 18.52 -18.86
N GLU A 28 3.63 19.50 -18.00
CA GLU A 28 4.09 19.51 -16.61
C GLU A 28 3.04 18.99 -15.63
N LEU A 29 1.75 19.14 -15.92
CA LEU A 29 0.64 18.73 -15.03
C LEU A 29 -0.36 17.77 -15.69
N ASN A 30 -0.16 17.36 -16.94
CA ASN A 30 -1.11 16.53 -17.69
C ASN A 30 -2.54 17.10 -17.77
N ILE A 31 -2.65 18.44 -17.86
CA ILE A 31 -3.94 19.14 -17.99
C ILE A 31 -4.21 19.45 -19.46
N PHE A 32 -5.15 18.75 -20.08
CA PHE A 32 -5.47 18.88 -21.52
C PHE A 32 -6.78 19.62 -21.76
N THR A 33 -7.76 19.44 -20.87
CA THR A 33 -9.14 19.93 -21.03
C THR A 33 -9.59 20.82 -19.88
N PHE A 34 -10.76 21.45 -20.00
CA PHE A 34 -11.38 22.22 -18.91
C PHE A 34 -11.69 21.31 -17.70
N LYS A 35 -12.11 20.07 -17.94
CA LYS A 35 -12.31 19.05 -16.91
C LYS A 35 -11.04 18.81 -16.10
N ASP A 36 -9.91 18.61 -16.78
CA ASP A 36 -8.63 18.35 -16.10
C ASP A 36 -8.21 19.51 -15.21
N LEU A 37 -8.49 20.74 -15.62
CA LEU A 37 -8.16 21.93 -14.83
C LEU A 37 -9.04 22.06 -13.57
N ILE A 38 -10.33 21.75 -13.66
CA ILE A 38 -11.23 21.77 -12.50
C ILE A 38 -10.91 20.60 -11.56
N GLU A 39 -10.52 19.44 -12.09
CA GLU A 39 -10.10 18.32 -11.26
C GLU A 39 -8.65 18.47 -10.74
N HIS A 40 -7.98 19.61 -10.99
CA HIS A 40 -6.71 19.98 -10.37
C HIS A 40 -6.93 20.63 -9.00
N TYR A 41 -7.15 19.78 -7.99
CA TYR A 41 -7.54 20.23 -6.66
C TYR A 41 -6.39 20.88 -5.87
N PRO A 42 -6.70 21.82 -4.95
CA PRO A 42 -5.71 22.37 -4.05
C PRO A 42 -5.28 21.37 -2.98
N PHE A 43 -3.99 21.38 -2.62
CA PHE A 43 -3.43 20.48 -1.59
C PHE A 43 -3.44 21.10 -0.18
N ARG A 44 -3.63 22.42 -0.07
CA ARG A 44 -3.84 23.13 1.19
C ARG A 44 -4.64 24.40 0.96
N TYR A 45 -5.17 24.95 2.04
CA TYR A 45 -5.84 26.25 2.05
C TYR A 45 -5.11 27.18 3.00
N VAL A 46 -5.00 28.44 2.61
CA VAL A 46 -4.48 29.51 3.45
C VAL A 46 -5.64 30.35 3.92
N ASP A 47 -5.86 30.36 5.22
CA ASP A 47 -6.83 31.24 5.86
C ASP A 47 -6.25 32.66 5.95
N LYS A 48 -6.91 33.60 5.28
CA LYS A 48 -6.58 35.03 5.26
C LYS A 48 -7.70 35.87 5.88
N SER A 49 -8.60 35.27 6.65
CA SER A 49 -9.72 35.96 7.30
C SER A 49 -9.28 36.83 8.48
N LYS A 50 -8.21 36.45 9.18
CA LYS A 50 -7.77 37.10 10.42
C LYS A 50 -6.67 38.12 10.15
N PHE A 51 -6.93 39.36 10.57
CA PHE A 51 -5.92 40.41 10.67
C PHE A 51 -5.32 40.43 12.06
N PHE A 52 -4.00 40.46 12.13
CA PHE A 52 -3.24 40.60 13.37
C PHE A 52 -2.73 42.03 13.50
N LYS A 53 -2.57 42.52 14.73
CA LYS A 53 -1.78 43.73 15.00
C LYS A 53 -0.30 43.37 15.06
N ILE A 54 0.59 44.30 14.71
CA ILE A 54 2.04 44.03 14.73
C ILE A 54 2.51 43.70 16.16
N SER A 55 1.89 44.29 17.18
CA SER A 55 2.16 44.02 18.60
C SER A 55 1.82 42.60 19.07
N GLU A 56 0.99 41.86 18.33
CA GLU A 56 0.53 40.51 18.69
C GLU A 56 1.41 39.41 18.07
N ILE A 57 2.37 39.79 17.23
CA ILE A 57 3.20 38.86 16.47
C ILE A 57 4.22 38.19 17.39
N LYS A 58 4.25 36.86 17.37
CA LYS A 58 5.33 36.04 17.95
C LYS A 58 6.15 35.41 16.82
N GLY A 59 7.45 35.19 17.05
CA GLY A 59 8.39 34.73 16.00
C GLY A 59 8.04 33.37 15.38
N ASP A 60 7.31 32.54 16.11
CA ASP A 60 6.98 31.15 15.81
C ASP A 60 5.55 30.99 15.27
N MET A 61 4.84 32.10 15.05
CA MET A 61 3.51 32.07 14.43
C MET A 61 3.55 31.55 12.98
N PRO A 62 2.45 30.94 12.49
CA PRO A 62 2.29 30.63 11.08
C PRO A 62 2.21 31.92 10.24
N SER A 63 1.87 31.81 8.95
CA SER A 63 1.68 33.00 8.12
C SER A 63 0.58 33.91 8.70
N ILE A 64 0.90 35.20 8.83
CA ILE A 64 0.02 36.22 9.38
C ILE A 64 -0.41 37.19 8.27
N GLN A 65 -1.51 37.91 8.53
CA GLN A 65 -1.95 39.02 7.71
C GLN A 65 -2.05 40.30 8.54
N ILE A 66 -1.43 41.38 8.05
CA ILE A 66 -1.40 42.69 8.70
C ILE A 66 -1.78 43.78 7.70
N MET A 67 -2.34 44.89 8.19
CA MET A 67 -2.76 46.03 7.37
C MET A 67 -2.12 47.31 7.90
N GLY A 68 -1.65 48.17 7.01
CA GLY A 68 -0.84 49.34 7.39
C GLY A 68 -0.28 50.07 6.18
N SER A 69 0.66 50.98 6.42
CA SER A 69 1.38 51.73 5.38
C SER A 69 2.87 51.44 5.41
N ILE A 70 3.52 51.61 4.26
CA ILE A 70 4.97 51.51 4.15
C ILE A 70 5.56 52.90 4.38
N LEU A 71 6.39 53.06 5.40
CA LEU A 71 6.96 54.34 5.80
C LEU A 71 8.22 54.69 5.00
N SER A 72 9.07 53.69 4.71
CA SER A 72 10.34 53.91 4.03
C SER A 72 10.79 52.66 3.28
N LEU A 73 11.53 52.84 2.20
CA LEU A 73 12.16 51.78 1.40
C LEU A 73 13.66 52.04 1.31
N ASN A 74 14.45 51.15 1.89
CA ASN A 74 15.91 51.26 1.92
C ASN A 74 16.56 50.04 1.25
N GLU A 75 17.55 50.27 0.40
CA GLU A 75 18.38 49.22 -0.16
C GLU A 75 19.65 49.07 0.66
N LEU A 76 19.94 47.85 1.15
CA LEU A 76 21.07 47.57 2.04
C LEU A 76 21.95 46.46 1.46
N GLY A 77 23.27 46.55 1.66
CA GLY A 77 24.25 45.56 1.21
C GLY A 77 24.86 45.85 -0.17
N VAL A 78 25.88 45.07 -0.56
CA VAL A 78 26.65 45.25 -1.82
C VAL A 78 26.80 43.90 -2.54
N GLY A 79 26.64 43.88 -3.86
CA GLY A 79 26.82 42.67 -4.67
C GLY A 79 25.79 41.56 -4.34
N LYS A 80 26.26 40.35 -3.99
CA LYS A 80 25.39 39.19 -3.69
C LYS A 80 24.61 39.30 -2.36
N SER A 81 24.93 40.25 -1.48
CA SER A 81 24.24 40.50 -0.21
C SER A 81 23.19 41.61 -0.27
N LYS A 82 22.89 42.13 -1.46
CA LYS A 82 21.93 43.21 -1.70
C LYS A 82 20.51 42.78 -1.33
N ARG A 83 19.84 43.56 -0.47
CA ARG A 83 18.46 43.34 -0.01
C ARG A 83 17.68 44.65 0.07
N LEU A 84 16.39 44.58 -0.23
CA LEU A 84 15.46 45.69 -0.04
C LEU A 84 14.76 45.51 1.31
N VAL A 85 14.75 46.54 2.13
CA VAL A 85 14.06 46.57 3.43
C VAL A 85 13.04 47.70 3.43
N ALA A 86 11.77 47.37 3.62
CA ALA A 86 10.71 48.35 3.79
C ALA A 86 10.23 48.36 5.24
N LYS A 87 10.14 49.54 5.86
CA LYS A 87 9.53 49.69 7.19
C LYS A 87 8.02 49.79 7.03
N PHE A 88 7.31 48.86 7.64
CA PHE A 88 5.85 48.80 7.60
C PHE A 88 5.27 49.14 8.98
N SER A 89 4.22 49.95 9.00
CA SER A 89 3.56 50.39 10.24
C SER A 89 2.06 50.16 10.18
N ASP A 90 1.51 49.59 11.24
CA ASP A 90 0.05 49.51 11.46
C ASP A 90 -0.51 50.77 12.17
N GLY A 91 0.34 51.79 12.36
CA GLY A 91 0.04 53.04 13.05
C GLY A 91 0.49 53.07 14.51
N ARG A 92 0.80 51.92 15.13
CA ARG A 92 1.27 51.83 16.53
C ARG A 92 2.61 51.11 16.67
N SER A 93 2.87 50.11 15.83
CA SER A 93 4.08 49.29 15.87
C SER A 93 4.66 49.14 14.48
N GLN A 94 5.95 48.78 14.40
CA GLN A 94 6.69 48.69 13.14
C GLN A 94 7.25 47.28 12.93
N ILE A 95 7.32 46.87 11.67
CA ILE A 95 7.92 45.59 11.25
C ILE A 95 8.69 45.78 9.94
N ASP A 96 9.78 45.03 9.79
CA ASP A 96 10.60 45.09 8.58
C ASP A 96 10.11 44.08 7.52
N LEU A 97 9.90 44.54 6.29
CA LEU A 97 9.62 43.68 5.14
C LEU A 97 10.89 43.55 4.30
N VAL A 98 11.37 42.34 4.07
CA VAL A 98 12.69 42.10 3.48
C VAL A 98 12.61 41.31 2.19
N TRP A 99 13.27 41.77 1.13
CA TRP A 99 13.38 41.05 -0.15
C TRP A 99 14.83 40.92 -0.63
N PHE A 100 15.23 39.69 -0.95
CA PHE A 100 16.53 39.35 -1.55
C PHE A 100 16.48 39.18 -3.08
N LYS A 101 15.28 39.23 -3.67
CA LYS A 101 15.00 38.90 -5.08
C LYS A 101 14.02 39.93 -5.64
N LYS A 102 14.12 40.23 -6.94
CA LYS A 102 13.22 41.14 -7.68
C LYS A 102 13.15 42.57 -7.11
N ILE A 103 14.24 43.07 -6.53
CA ILE A 103 14.34 44.37 -5.83
C ILE A 103 13.79 45.53 -6.69
N LYS A 104 14.28 45.68 -7.93
CA LYS A 104 13.86 46.76 -8.83
C LYS A 104 12.34 46.78 -9.10
N TRP A 105 11.74 45.60 -9.32
CA TRP A 105 10.30 45.48 -9.60
C TRP A 105 9.46 45.85 -8.38
N ILE A 106 9.88 45.40 -7.20
CA ILE A 106 9.18 45.69 -5.94
C ILE A 106 9.25 47.20 -5.65
N GLN A 107 10.41 47.81 -5.81
CA GLN A 107 10.61 49.24 -5.62
C GLN A 107 9.71 50.09 -6.54
N SER A 108 9.54 49.69 -7.81
CA SER A 108 8.61 50.38 -8.73
C SER A 108 7.13 50.13 -8.43
N SER A 109 6.80 49.07 -7.69
CA SER A 109 5.40 48.66 -7.43
C SER A 109 4.80 49.25 -6.15
N ILE A 110 5.65 49.77 -5.26
CA ILE A 110 5.23 50.29 -3.96
C ILE A 110 5.10 51.81 -4.02
N ASN A 111 3.96 52.32 -3.57
CA ASN A 111 3.69 53.74 -3.37
C ASN A 111 3.52 54.01 -1.86
N LEU A 112 4.35 54.90 -1.29
CA LEU A 112 4.39 55.19 0.14
C LEU A 112 3.10 55.84 0.67
N GLU A 113 2.29 56.45 -0.19
CA GLU A 113 1.04 57.13 0.20
C GLU A 113 -0.14 56.17 0.39
N LYS A 114 0.02 54.91 -0.01
CA LYS A 114 -1.07 53.92 -0.01
C LYS A 114 -0.99 52.96 1.17
N LYS A 115 -2.15 52.44 1.55
CA LYS A 115 -2.27 51.34 2.52
C LYS A 115 -2.15 50.00 1.81
N TYR A 116 -1.50 49.07 2.48
CA TYR A 116 -1.24 47.72 2.00
C TYR A 116 -1.68 46.68 3.01
N VAL A 117 -2.15 45.56 2.48
CA VAL A 117 -2.29 44.29 3.20
C VAL A 117 -1.05 43.45 2.91
N VAL A 118 -0.38 43.04 3.98
CA VAL A 118 0.85 42.25 3.93
C VAL A 118 0.56 40.87 4.48
N PHE A 119 0.93 39.84 3.73
CA PHE A 119 0.78 38.44 4.13
C PHE A 119 2.13 37.72 4.05
N GLY A 120 2.51 37.03 5.12
CA GLY A 120 3.74 36.25 5.14
C GLY A 120 4.05 35.65 6.51
N LYS A 121 5.09 34.83 6.57
CA LYS A 121 5.54 34.22 7.83
C LYS A 121 6.42 35.22 8.60
N PRO A 122 6.10 35.54 9.87
CA PRO A 122 6.97 36.37 10.68
C PRO A 122 8.24 35.60 11.02
N ASN A 123 9.35 36.32 11.08
CA ASN A 123 10.64 35.82 11.51
C ASN A 123 11.16 36.76 12.58
N PHE A 124 11.75 36.22 13.64
CA PHE A 124 12.33 37.02 14.71
C PHE A 124 13.85 36.86 14.67
N PHE A 125 14.56 37.96 14.43
CA PHE A 125 16.01 37.96 14.30
C PHE A 125 16.57 39.27 14.85
N ASN A 126 17.64 39.19 15.66
CA ASN A 126 18.30 40.34 16.29
C ASN A 126 17.34 41.32 17.01
N GLY A 127 16.32 40.80 17.70
CA GLY A 127 15.39 41.62 18.48
C GLY A 127 14.31 42.34 17.67
N SER A 128 14.26 42.17 16.34
CA SER A 128 13.21 42.74 15.49
C SER A 128 12.40 41.67 14.76
N HIS A 129 11.11 41.94 14.60
CA HIS A 129 10.26 41.15 13.74
C HIS A 129 10.48 41.56 12.28
N SER A 130 10.55 40.57 11.40
CA SER A 130 10.64 40.78 9.96
C SER A 130 9.80 39.78 9.20
N ILE A 131 9.33 40.14 8.01
CA ILE A 131 8.71 39.21 7.07
C ILE A 131 9.58 39.14 5.83
N ILE A 132 10.07 37.95 5.52
CA ILE A 132 10.92 37.72 4.36
C ILE A 132 10.03 37.37 3.16
N HIS A 133 10.22 38.06 2.04
CA HIS A 133 9.45 37.92 0.81
C HIS A 133 7.91 37.94 1.02
N PRO A 134 7.36 38.97 1.70
CA PRO A 134 5.93 39.06 1.91
C PRO A 134 5.16 39.22 0.59
N GLU A 135 3.94 38.70 0.59
CA GLU A 135 2.94 39.03 -0.40
C GLU A 135 2.30 40.37 -0.01
N ILE A 136 2.42 41.38 -0.88
CA ILE A 136 1.81 42.70 -0.68
C ILE A 136 0.65 42.86 -1.65
N THR A 137 -0.46 43.44 -1.17
CA THR A 137 -1.62 43.80 -1.98
C THR A 137 -2.15 45.14 -1.50
N GLU A 138 -2.47 46.04 -2.43
CA GLU A 138 -3.03 47.35 -2.08
C GLU A 138 -4.40 47.18 -1.40
N SER A 139 -4.72 48.00 -0.39
CA SER A 139 -5.96 47.85 0.39
C SER A 139 -7.23 47.96 -0.46
N GLU A 140 -7.22 48.80 -1.50
CA GLU A 140 -8.34 48.94 -2.45
C GLU A 140 -8.50 47.75 -3.39
N GLU A 141 -7.40 47.06 -3.73
CA GLU A 141 -7.45 45.81 -4.48
C GLU A 141 -7.90 44.67 -3.56
N TYR A 142 -7.44 44.68 -2.32
CA TYR A 142 -7.81 43.69 -1.30
C TYR A 142 -9.31 43.73 -0.97
N SER A 143 -9.93 44.91 -0.86
CA SER A 143 -11.36 45.04 -0.57
C SER A 143 -12.26 44.44 -1.66
N LYS A 144 -11.75 44.28 -2.89
CA LYS A 144 -12.46 43.61 -3.99
C LYS A 144 -12.39 42.08 -3.88
N ILE A 145 -11.51 41.54 -3.04
CA ILE A 145 -11.35 40.09 -2.85
C ILE A 145 -12.40 39.59 -1.86
N LYS A 146 -13.43 38.90 -2.37
CA LYS A 146 -14.52 38.32 -1.55
C LYS A 146 -14.16 37.01 -0.84
N ALA A 147 -12.97 36.45 -1.08
CA ALA A 147 -12.58 35.12 -0.58
C ALA A 147 -11.71 35.23 0.68
N ASN A 148 -12.11 34.52 1.74
CA ASN A 148 -11.36 34.44 3.01
C ASN A 148 -10.35 33.28 3.02
N PHE A 149 -10.59 32.26 2.20
CA PHE A 149 -9.78 31.05 2.12
C PHE A 149 -9.18 30.93 0.73
N PHE A 150 -7.86 30.89 0.67
CA PHE A 150 -7.13 30.86 -0.59
C PHE A 150 -6.62 29.45 -0.87
N PRO A 151 -7.09 28.78 -1.94
CA PRO A 151 -6.58 27.48 -2.33
C PRO A 151 -5.12 27.56 -2.77
N VAL A 152 -4.33 26.55 -2.42
CA VAL A 152 -2.95 26.40 -2.89
C VAL A 152 -2.82 25.17 -3.76
N TYR A 153 -2.35 25.38 -4.98
CA TYR A 153 -2.22 24.36 -6.02
C TYR A 153 -0.77 23.94 -6.21
N SER A 154 -0.58 22.67 -6.57
CA SER A 154 0.73 22.15 -6.99
C SER A 154 1.15 22.80 -8.31
N THR A 155 2.37 23.33 -8.37
CA THR A 155 2.93 24.00 -9.55
C THR A 155 4.41 23.69 -9.69
N THR A 156 4.93 23.66 -10.92
CA THR A 156 6.37 23.53 -11.18
C THR A 156 7.04 24.91 -11.34
N ASP A 157 8.36 24.94 -11.26
CA ASP A 157 9.14 26.18 -11.45
C ASP A 157 8.95 26.76 -12.86
N LYS A 158 8.80 25.89 -13.88
CA LYS A 158 8.54 26.33 -15.26
C LYS A 158 7.19 27.01 -15.39
N LEU A 159 6.14 26.44 -14.78
CA LEU A 159 4.81 27.04 -14.74
C LEU A 159 4.81 28.39 -14.00
N SER A 160 5.49 28.43 -12.85
CA SER A 160 5.62 29.64 -12.05
C SER A 160 6.27 30.81 -12.82
N LYS A 161 7.26 30.52 -13.69
CA LYS A 161 7.92 31.53 -14.54
C LYS A 161 6.99 32.17 -15.57
N VAL A 162 5.96 31.46 -16.03
CA VAL A 162 5.00 31.96 -17.04
C VAL A 162 3.75 32.58 -16.39
N GLY A 163 3.79 32.79 -15.07
CA GLY A 163 2.69 33.36 -14.30
C GLY A 163 1.62 32.35 -13.89
N LEU A 164 1.87 31.04 -14.08
CA LEU A 164 1.03 29.94 -13.59
C LEU A 164 1.55 29.43 -12.25
N ASN A 165 1.80 30.35 -11.32
CA ASN A 165 1.95 30.01 -9.90
C ASN A 165 0.58 29.67 -9.31
N SER A 166 0.52 29.25 -8.04
CA SER A 166 -0.74 28.90 -7.38
C SER A 166 -1.85 29.96 -7.53
N ARG A 167 -1.49 31.25 -7.48
CA ARG A 167 -2.45 32.36 -7.69
C ARG A 167 -2.93 32.42 -9.14
N GLY A 168 -2.03 32.26 -10.11
CA GLY A 168 -2.34 32.24 -11.53
C GLY A 168 -3.29 31.09 -11.89
N ILE A 169 -3.01 29.89 -11.39
CA ILE A 169 -3.90 28.73 -11.54
C ILE A 169 -5.27 29.01 -10.92
N SER A 170 -5.30 29.52 -9.68
CA SER A 170 -6.55 29.89 -9.01
C SER A 170 -7.37 30.88 -9.85
N LYS A 171 -6.75 31.92 -10.42
CA LYS A 171 -7.48 32.91 -11.25
C LYS A 171 -8.14 32.27 -12.47
N ILE A 172 -7.43 31.37 -13.15
CA ILE A 172 -7.92 30.70 -14.35
C ILE A 172 -9.04 29.70 -14.00
N ILE A 173 -8.90 28.96 -12.89
CA ILE A 173 -9.96 28.07 -12.37
C ILE A 173 -11.21 28.88 -12.01
N ILE A 174 -11.07 29.99 -11.30
CA ILE A 174 -12.20 30.84 -10.90
C ILE A 174 -12.91 31.40 -12.14
N TYR A 175 -12.14 31.82 -13.14
CA TYR A 175 -12.69 32.26 -14.42
C TYR A 175 -13.48 31.14 -15.09
N LEU A 176 -12.93 29.92 -15.11
CA LEU A 176 -13.61 28.74 -15.66
C LEU A 176 -14.92 28.46 -14.91
N ILE A 177 -14.90 28.39 -13.58
CA ILE A 177 -16.07 28.16 -12.72
C ILE A 177 -17.16 29.20 -12.94
N THR A 178 -16.79 30.48 -13.05
CA THR A 178 -17.75 31.59 -13.24
C THR A 178 -18.45 31.49 -14.60
N ASN A 179 -17.75 31.03 -15.63
CA ASN A 179 -18.30 30.85 -16.98
C ASN A 179 -19.01 29.50 -17.18
N LEU A 180 -18.83 28.56 -16.25
CA LEU A 180 -19.56 27.30 -16.18
C LEU A 180 -20.94 27.46 -15.53
N SER A 181 -21.57 28.64 -15.61
CA SER A 181 -22.89 28.93 -15.02
C SER A 181 -24.05 28.06 -15.53
N LYS A 182 -23.79 27.13 -16.47
CA LYS A 182 -24.68 26.01 -16.79
C LYS A 182 -24.37 24.83 -15.84
N LYS A 183 -25.39 24.34 -15.13
CA LYS A 183 -25.28 23.28 -14.11
C LYS A 183 -24.38 22.14 -14.60
N ILE A 184 -23.28 21.89 -13.89
CA ILE A 184 -22.51 20.65 -14.05
C ILE A 184 -23.47 19.51 -13.76
N ASP A 185 -23.63 18.60 -14.70
CA ASP A 185 -24.55 17.48 -14.55
C ASP A 185 -24.15 16.58 -13.38
N GLU A 186 -25.15 16.07 -12.68
CA GLU A 186 -24.93 15.21 -11.53
C GLU A 186 -24.43 13.82 -11.97
N THR A 187 -23.55 13.22 -11.17
CA THR A 187 -22.96 11.89 -11.49
C THR A 187 -23.71 10.76 -10.81
N LEU A 188 -24.34 11.03 -9.66
CA LEU A 188 -25.04 10.04 -8.85
C LEU A 188 -26.56 10.18 -8.98
N SER A 189 -27.28 9.13 -8.58
CA SER A 189 -28.74 9.19 -8.50
C SER A 189 -29.18 10.11 -7.36
N ASN A 190 -30.33 10.78 -7.54
CA ASN A 190 -30.93 11.64 -6.49
C ASN A 190 -31.16 10.89 -5.18
N GLU A 191 -31.39 9.58 -5.25
CA GLU A 191 -31.55 8.71 -4.09
C GLU A 191 -30.26 8.63 -3.25
N ILE A 192 -29.12 8.36 -3.88
CA ILE A 192 -27.82 8.28 -3.19
C ILE A 192 -27.45 9.65 -2.61
N VAL A 193 -27.65 10.73 -3.38
CA VAL A 193 -27.36 12.10 -2.94
C VAL A 193 -28.14 12.46 -1.67
N ARG A 194 -29.46 12.19 -1.65
CA ARG A 194 -30.32 12.46 -0.50
C ARG A 194 -30.01 11.54 0.68
N LYS A 195 -29.85 10.25 0.45
CA LYS A 195 -29.56 9.24 1.50
C LYS A 195 -28.28 9.58 2.27
N LEU A 196 -27.27 10.10 1.58
CA LEU A 196 -25.97 10.40 2.17
C LEU A 196 -25.77 11.87 2.54
N ASN A 197 -26.79 12.73 2.36
CA ASN A 197 -26.71 14.18 2.55
C ASN A 197 -25.50 14.80 1.84
N LEU A 198 -25.30 14.40 0.59
CA LEU A 198 -24.21 14.88 -0.23
C LEU A 198 -24.58 16.20 -0.91
N PRO A 199 -23.68 17.20 -0.97
CA PRO A 199 -23.89 18.38 -1.80
C PRO A 199 -23.90 17.98 -3.28
N SER A 200 -24.49 18.84 -4.10
CA SER A 200 -24.46 18.64 -5.55
C SER A 200 -23.01 18.65 -6.07
N LEU A 201 -22.78 17.97 -7.19
CA LEU A 201 -21.45 17.97 -7.82
C LEU A 201 -20.99 19.39 -8.19
N HIS A 202 -21.91 20.21 -8.69
CA HIS A 202 -21.65 21.60 -9.05
C HIS A 202 -21.18 22.43 -7.84
N GLU A 203 -21.91 22.40 -6.73
CA GLU A 203 -21.51 23.10 -5.50
C GLU A 203 -20.20 22.57 -4.95
N SER A 204 -19.92 21.28 -5.14
CA SER A 204 -18.68 20.67 -4.68
C SER A 204 -17.46 21.18 -5.42
N PHE A 205 -17.56 21.33 -6.75
CA PHE A 205 -16.49 21.95 -7.54
C PHE A 205 -16.31 23.43 -7.21
N ILE A 206 -17.39 24.18 -6.96
CA ILE A 206 -17.25 25.58 -6.55
C ILE A 206 -16.53 25.66 -5.21
N ASN A 207 -17.03 24.95 -4.18
CA ASN A 207 -16.52 25.10 -2.82
C ASN A 207 -15.14 24.47 -2.61
N ILE A 208 -14.69 23.51 -3.43
CA ILE A 208 -13.31 23.01 -3.33
C ILE A 208 -12.30 24.07 -3.79
N HIS A 209 -12.63 24.90 -4.77
CA HIS A 209 -11.74 25.96 -5.27
C HIS A 209 -11.99 27.32 -4.63
N GLN A 210 -13.23 27.61 -4.25
CA GLN A 210 -13.67 28.84 -3.62
C GLN A 210 -14.57 28.54 -2.42
N PRO A 211 -14.01 27.99 -1.33
CA PRO A 211 -14.82 27.64 -0.17
C PRO A 211 -15.40 28.88 0.49
N SER A 212 -16.73 28.88 0.66
CA SER A 212 -17.44 29.87 1.47
C SER A 212 -17.14 29.73 2.96
N SER A 213 -16.88 28.50 3.42
CA SER A 213 -16.48 28.18 4.79
C SER A 213 -15.66 26.88 4.84
N ILE A 214 -14.97 26.64 5.96
CA ILE A 214 -14.25 25.38 6.21
C ILE A 214 -15.21 24.18 6.16
N TYR A 215 -16.43 24.34 6.69
CA TYR A 215 -17.44 23.29 6.68
C TYR A 215 -17.83 22.89 5.25
N GLN A 216 -18.11 23.88 4.40
CA GLN A 216 -18.46 23.62 3.00
C GLN A 216 -17.30 22.99 2.23
N MET A 217 -16.07 23.46 2.45
CA MET A 217 -14.86 22.84 1.91
C MET A 217 -14.76 21.35 2.26
N GLN A 218 -14.96 21.00 3.54
CA GLN A 218 -14.86 19.63 4.03
C GLN A 218 -15.93 18.72 3.42
N ILE A 219 -17.17 19.18 3.34
CA ILE A 219 -18.28 18.40 2.78
C ILE A 219 -18.11 18.24 1.26
N SER A 220 -17.69 19.28 0.54
CA SER A 220 -17.38 19.19 -0.88
C SER A 220 -16.19 18.28 -1.17
N SER A 221 -15.13 18.34 -0.36
CA SER A 221 -14.02 17.40 -0.45
C SER A 221 -14.50 15.97 -0.22
N LYS A 222 -15.32 15.73 0.81
CA LYS A 222 -15.92 14.41 1.08
C LYS A 222 -16.77 13.91 -0.09
N ARG A 223 -17.56 14.78 -0.74
CA ARG A 223 -18.37 14.45 -1.92
C ARG A 223 -17.51 14.00 -3.10
N LEU A 224 -16.47 14.76 -3.43
CA LEU A 224 -15.57 14.47 -4.55
C LEU A 224 -14.78 13.18 -4.31
N LYS A 225 -14.28 12.98 -3.08
CA LYS A 225 -13.64 11.73 -2.67
C LYS A 225 -14.58 10.53 -2.76
N PHE A 226 -15.83 10.71 -2.32
CA PHE A 226 -16.85 9.67 -2.43
C PHE A 226 -17.12 9.30 -3.89
N ASP A 227 -17.25 10.30 -4.77
CA ASP A 227 -17.47 10.08 -6.21
C ASP A 227 -16.34 9.25 -6.83
N GLU A 228 -15.09 9.62 -6.53
CA GLU A 228 -13.91 8.93 -7.03
C GLU A 228 -13.84 7.46 -6.58
N PHE A 229 -14.11 7.20 -5.30
CA PHE A 229 -14.18 5.83 -4.78
C PHE A 229 -15.40 5.06 -5.30
N PHE A 230 -16.55 5.71 -5.46
CA PHE A 230 -17.79 5.09 -5.92
C PHE A 230 -17.63 4.53 -7.32
N PHE A 231 -17.13 5.33 -8.28
CA PHE A 231 -16.94 4.86 -9.65
C PHE A 231 -15.83 3.81 -9.78
N LEU A 232 -14.77 3.92 -8.97
CA LEU A 232 -13.76 2.88 -8.89
C LEU A 232 -14.38 1.55 -8.39
N GLN A 233 -15.11 1.58 -7.28
CA GLN A 233 -15.73 0.38 -6.71
C GLN A 233 -16.80 -0.20 -7.66
N LEU A 234 -17.57 0.65 -8.35
CA LEU A 234 -18.54 0.24 -9.35
C LEU A 234 -17.88 -0.50 -10.51
N HIS A 235 -16.80 0.05 -11.06
CA HIS A 235 -16.04 -0.60 -12.12
C HIS A 235 -15.48 -1.96 -11.66
N LEU A 236 -14.83 -2.01 -10.50
CA LEU A 236 -14.23 -3.24 -9.96
C LEU A 236 -15.28 -4.32 -9.67
N LEU A 237 -16.37 -3.97 -8.97
CA LEU A 237 -17.41 -4.94 -8.61
C LEU A 237 -18.21 -5.41 -9.83
N LYS A 238 -18.49 -4.51 -10.79
CA LYS A 238 -19.16 -4.90 -12.04
C LYS A 238 -18.30 -5.84 -12.88
N ASN A 239 -17.00 -5.54 -13.04
CA ASN A 239 -16.06 -6.43 -13.72
C ASN A 239 -15.95 -7.79 -13.03
N LYS A 240 -15.92 -7.81 -11.70
CA LYS A 240 -15.92 -9.06 -10.92
C LYS A 240 -17.16 -9.91 -11.19
N LEU A 241 -18.34 -9.31 -11.20
CA LEU A 241 -19.59 -10.01 -11.52
C LEU A 241 -19.64 -10.48 -12.98
N LEU A 242 -19.14 -9.67 -13.93
CA LEU A 242 -19.00 -10.06 -15.33
C LEU A 242 -18.06 -11.26 -15.48
N ASN A 243 -16.91 -11.24 -14.80
CA ASN A 243 -15.96 -12.35 -14.81
C ASN A 243 -16.57 -13.61 -14.20
N LYS A 244 -17.34 -13.48 -13.11
CA LYS A 244 -18.08 -14.60 -12.51
C LYS A 244 -19.11 -15.22 -13.46
N LYS A 245 -19.73 -14.41 -14.34
CA LYS A 245 -20.65 -14.90 -15.39
C LYS A 245 -19.92 -15.52 -16.58
N LYS A 246 -18.76 -14.98 -16.97
CA LYS A 246 -17.99 -15.41 -18.16
C LYS A 246 -17.14 -16.65 -17.89
N LEU A 247 -16.44 -16.69 -16.75
CA LEU A 247 -15.51 -17.75 -16.38
C LEU A 247 -16.25 -18.81 -15.57
N LYS A 248 -16.72 -19.85 -16.27
CA LYS A 248 -17.25 -21.05 -15.63
C LYS A 248 -16.12 -21.80 -14.91
N GLY A 249 -16.43 -22.35 -13.75
CA GLY A 249 -15.53 -23.21 -12.97
C GLY A 249 -16.07 -24.63 -12.89
N TYR A 250 -15.28 -25.52 -12.31
CA TYR A 250 -15.78 -26.82 -11.89
C TYR A 250 -16.69 -26.65 -10.65
N ASP A 251 -17.61 -27.58 -10.45
CA ASP A 251 -18.59 -27.52 -9.36
C ASP A 251 -18.29 -28.62 -8.34
N PHE A 252 -17.78 -28.23 -7.17
CA PHE A 252 -17.41 -29.14 -6.09
C PHE A 252 -18.48 -29.16 -4.99
N LYS A 253 -19.58 -29.88 -5.25
CA LYS A 253 -20.69 -30.00 -4.29
C LYS A 253 -20.39 -30.93 -3.12
N ILE A 254 -19.53 -31.92 -3.36
CA ILE A 254 -19.32 -33.03 -2.43
C ILE A 254 -18.24 -32.65 -1.42
N VAL A 255 -18.53 -32.82 -0.13
CA VAL A 255 -17.52 -32.88 0.94
C VAL A 255 -17.53 -34.32 1.43
N GLY A 256 -16.55 -35.07 0.97
CA GLY A 256 -16.56 -36.52 0.97
C GLY A 256 -15.67 -37.13 2.06
N SER A 257 -15.22 -38.34 1.79
CA SER A 257 -14.52 -39.14 2.79
C SER A 257 -13.13 -38.58 3.12
N ASN A 258 -12.42 -37.97 2.17
CA ASN A 258 -11.07 -37.48 2.41
C ASN A 258 -11.09 -36.29 3.37
N PHE A 259 -11.97 -35.31 3.12
CA PHE A 259 -12.17 -34.17 4.02
C PHE A 259 -12.62 -34.62 5.41
N ASN A 260 -13.67 -35.45 5.49
CA ASN A 260 -14.27 -35.83 6.77
C ASN A 260 -13.33 -36.72 7.60
N LYS A 261 -12.57 -37.63 6.98
CA LYS A 261 -11.55 -38.43 7.69
C LYS A 261 -10.43 -37.54 8.23
N TYR A 262 -9.94 -36.59 7.45
CA TYR A 262 -8.93 -35.65 7.94
C TYR A 262 -9.44 -34.82 9.11
N TYR A 263 -10.61 -34.20 8.95
CA TYR A 263 -11.19 -33.30 9.93
C TYR A 263 -11.51 -33.99 11.26
N ASN A 264 -12.05 -35.22 11.22
CA ASN A 264 -12.47 -35.93 12.43
C ASN A 264 -11.36 -36.77 13.07
N ASN A 265 -10.46 -37.37 12.27
CA ASN A 265 -9.55 -38.42 12.77
C ASN A 265 -8.07 -38.01 12.78
N VAL A 266 -7.67 -37.02 11.96
CA VAL A 266 -6.26 -36.60 11.83
C VAL A 266 -5.99 -35.28 12.52
N LEU A 267 -6.95 -34.35 12.43
CA LEU A 267 -6.82 -33.02 13.02
C LEU A 267 -6.84 -33.11 14.56
N LYS A 268 -5.74 -32.68 15.19
CA LYS A 268 -5.52 -32.80 16.65
C LYS A 268 -6.06 -31.63 17.47
N PHE A 269 -6.60 -30.61 16.82
CA PHE A 269 -7.03 -29.36 17.47
C PHE A 269 -8.22 -28.78 16.74
N ASP A 270 -9.03 -28.00 17.46
CA ASP A 270 -10.17 -27.32 16.86
C ASP A 270 -9.75 -26.17 15.95
N LEU A 271 -10.43 -26.04 14.82
CA LEU A 271 -10.32 -24.85 13.98
C LEU A 271 -10.87 -23.63 14.72
N THR A 272 -10.17 -22.50 14.56
CA THR A 272 -10.63 -21.17 14.99
C THR A 272 -11.92 -20.77 14.26
N ASN A 273 -12.66 -19.79 14.79
CA ASN A 273 -13.87 -19.30 14.15
C ASN A 273 -13.54 -18.61 12.82
N ALA A 274 -12.41 -17.90 12.76
CA ALA A 274 -11.90 -17.31 11.53
C ALA A 274 -11.60 -18.37 10.45
N GLN A 275 -10.91 -19.47 10.80
CA GLN A 275 -10.65 -20.57 9.87
C GLN A 275 -11.94 -21.25 9.39
N LYS A 276 -12.89 -21.50 10.29
CA LYS A 276 -14.22 -22.08 9.95
C LYS A 276 -15.00 -21.16 9.01
N ARG A 277 -14.99 -19.84 9.25
CA ARG A 277 -15.64 -18.85 8.39
C ARG A 277 -15.02 -18.84 6.99
N VAL A 278 -13.69 -18.80 6.91
CA VAL A 278 -12.96 -18.82 5.63
C VAL A 278 -13.21 -20.10 4.84
N LEU A 279 -13.23 -21.27 5.49
CA LEU A 279 -13.56 -22.53 4.81
C LEU A 279 -14.99 -22.55 4.26
N LYS A 280 -15.95 -21.97 4.98
CA LYS A 280 -17.33 -21.81 4.49
C LYS A 280 -17.38 -20.89 3.25
N GLU A 281 -16.62 -19.80 3.26
CA GLU A 281 -16.48 -18.89 2.11
C GLU A 281 -15.90 -19.62 0.89
N ILE A 282 -14.79 -20.36 1.08
CA ILE A 282 -14.16 -21.16 0.01
C ILE A 282 -15.12 -22.23 -0.52
N ARG A 283 -15.75 -23.01 0.37
CA ARG A 283 -16.71 -24.06 -0.02
C ARG A 283 -17.88 -23.49 -0.82
N LYS A 284 -18.39 -22.31 -0.44
CA LYS A 284 -19.49 -21.66 -1.17
C LYS A 284 -19.09 -21.31 -2.60
N ASP A 285 -17.84 -20.88 -2.81
CA ASP A 285 -17.35 -20.57 -4.15
C ASP A 285 -17.04 -21.83 -4.96
N LEU A 286 -16.44 -22.85 -4.33
CA LEU A 286 -16.14 -24.14 -4.97
C LEU A 286 -17.41 -24.90 -5.38
N ALA A 287 -18.50 -24.79 -4.62
CA ALA A 287 -19.80 -25.37 -4.96
C ALA A 287 -20.61 -24.53 -5.98
N GLY A 288 -20.02 -23.44 -6.49
CA GLY A 288 -20.64 -22.58 -7.50
C GLY A 288 -20.21 -22.99 -8.92
N SER A 289 -20.98 -22.56 -9.92
CA SER A 289 -20.66 -22.79 -11.35
C SER A 289 -19.59 -21.84 -11.91
N ALA A 290 -19.06 -20.94 -11.09
CA ALA A 290 -18.11 -19.91 -11.49
C ALA A 290 -16.70 -20.21 -10.96
N HIS A 291 -15.70 -19.78 -11.70
CA HIS A 291 -14.31 -19.93 -11.29
C HIS A 291 -14.02 -19.11 -10.02
N MET A 292 -13.72 -19.80 -8.90
CA MET A 292 -13.15 -19.17 -7.71
C MET A 292 -11.76 -18.58 -7.98
N ASN A 293 -11.60 -17.29 -7.68
CA ASN A 293 -10.32 -16.60 -7.67
C ASN A 293 -10.20 -15.79 -6.36
N ARG A 294 -9.52 -16.37 -5.36
CA ARG A 294 -9.58 -15.90 -3.97
C ARG A 294 -8.20 -15.67 -3.37
N LEU A 295 -8.04 -14.57 -2.64
CA LEU A 295 -6.89 -14.24 -1.82
C LEU A 295 -7.19 -14.55 -0.34
N LEU A 296 -6.50 -15.54 0.20
CA LEU A 296 -6.46 -15.89 1.60
C LEU A 296 -5.34 -15.10 2.30
N GLN A 297 -5.73 -14.19 3.17
CA GLN A 297 -4.83 -13.42 4.02
C GLN A 297 -4.92 -13.89 5.46
N GLY A 298 -3.81 -13.80 6.16
CA GLY A 298 -3.77 -14.03 7.60
C GLY A 298 -2.35 -13.88 8.10
N ASP A 299 -2.19 -13.66 9.39
CA ASP A 299 -0.87 -13.49 9.98
C ASP A 299 0.01 -14.76 9.82
N VAL A 300 1.32 -14.64 9.96
CA VAL A 300 2.25 -15.76 9.94
C VAL A 300 1.85 -16.75 11.03
N GLY A 301 1.54 -18.00 10.65
CA GLY A 301 1.09 -19.03 11.59
C GLY A 301 -0.39 -18.96 11.98
N SER A 302 -1.23 -18.22 11.26
CA SER A 302 -2.69 -18.23 11.44
C SER A 302 -3.38 -19.51 10.93
N GLY A 303 -2.63 -20.48 10.39
CA GLY A 303 -3.17 -21.73 9.84
C GLY A 303 -3.62 -21.66 8.38
N LYS A 304 -3.03 -20.76 7.56
CA LYS A 304 -3.31 -20.68 6.11
C LYS A 304 -3.10 -22.04 5.39
N THR A 305 -2.00 -22.73 5.69
CA THR A 305 -1.69 -24.04 5.12
C THR A 305 -2.77 -25.08 5.44
N LEU A 306 -3.35 -25.04 6.64
CA LEU A 306 -4.43 -25.95 7.03
C LEU A 306 -5.70 -25.71 6.20
N VAL A 307 -6.07 -24.44 6.00
CA VAL A 307 -7.18 -24.06 5.11
C VAL A 307 -6.91 -24.52 3.67
N ALA A 308 -5.66 -24.40 3.20
CA ALA A 308 -5.25 -24.90 1.89
C ALA A 308 -5.38 -26.43 1.77
N ILE A 309 -4.91 -27.20 2.75
CA ILE A 309 -5.06 -28.67 2.78
C ILE A 309 -6.53 -29.05 2.69
N LEU A 310 -7.37 -28.50 3.55
CA LEU A 310 -8.80 -28.78 3.57
C LEU A 310 -9.49 -28.42 2.23
N SER A 311 -9.05 -27.35 1.57
CA SER A 311 -9.55 -26.97 0.23
C SER A 311 -9.13 -27.96 -0.86
N MET A 312 -7.90 -28.49 -0.82
CA MET A 312 -7.45 -29.55 -1.75
C MET A 312 -8.23 -30.84 -1.54
N LEU A 313 -8.52 -31.22 -0.29
CA LEU A 313 -9.32 -32.41 -0.01
C LEU A 313 -10.74 -32.33 -0.58
N ILE A 314 -11.36 -31.14 -0.59
CA ILE A 314 -12.65 -30.93 -1.26
C ILE A 314 -12.53 -31.22 -2.77
N SER A 315 -11.44 -30.76 -3.42
CA SER A 315 -11.19 -31.06 -4.84
C SER A 315 -11.06 -32.58 -5.08
N LEU A 316 -10.30 -33.27 -4.22
CA LEU A 316 -10.13 -34.73 -4.32
C LEU A 316 -11.46 -35.49 -4.15
N ASP A 317 -12.30 -35.07 -3.21
CA ASP A 317 -13.62 -35.66 -2.98
C ASP A 317 -14.57 -35.52 -4.18
N ASN A 318 -14.27 -34.62 -5.12
CA ASN A 318 -15.02 -34.44 -6.37
C ASN A 318 -14.28 -35.03 -7.60
N GLY A 319 -13.21 -35.80 -7.40
CA GLY A 319 -12.49 -36.51 -8.48
C GLY A 319 -11.47 -35.67 -9.23
N PHE A 320 -11.00 -34.57 -8.63
CA PHE A 320 -10.03 -33.66 -9.24
C PHE A 320 -8.72 -33.59 -8.46
N GLN A 321 -7.60 -33.63 -9.17
CA GLN A 321 -6.25 -33.43 -8.65
C GLN A 321 -6.05 -31.97 -8.19
N SER A 322 -5.13 -31.76 -7.26
CA SER A 322 -4.78 -30.42 -6.76
C SER A 322 -3.29 -30.13 -6.94
N CYS A 323 -2.92 -28.85 -6.97
CA CYS A 323 -1.51 -28.49 -6.87
C CYS A 323 -1.25 -27.31 -5.92
N LEU A 324 -0.06 -27.30 -5.32
CA LEU A 324 0.44 -26.23 -4.48
C LEU A 324 1.78 -25.71 -5.05
N MET A 325 1.80 -24.44 -5.40
CA MET A 325 2.98 -23.76 -5.91
C MET A 325 3.61 -22.88 -4.83
N ALA A 326 4.92 -23.06 -4.61
CA ALA A 326 5.72 -22.28 -3.68
C ALA A 326 6.89 -21.57 -4.39
N PRO A 327 7.33 -20.39 -3.91
CA PRO A 327 8.32 -19.54 -4.58
C PRO A 327 9.75 -20.11 -4.61
N THR A 328 10.07 -21.03 -3.69
CA THR A 328 11.40 -21.60 -3.54
C THR A 328 11.32 -23.10 -3.35
N GLU A 329 12.37 -23.83 -3.72
CA GLU A 329 12.44 -25.28 -3.56
C GLU A 329 12.35 -25.68 -2.08
N ILE A 330 13.00 -24.93 -1.20
CA ILE A 330 12.96 -25.13 0.26
C ILE A 330 11.51 -25.09 0.78
N LEU A 331 10.73 -24.07 0.38
CA LEU A 331 9.35 -23.97 0.82
C LEU A 331 8.45 -25.04 0.18
N ALA A 332 8.70 -25.41 -1.09
CA ALA A 332 8.00 -26.52 -1.74
C ALA A 332 8.26 -27.85 -1.01
N GLN A 333 9.51 -28.12 -0.64
CA GLN A 333 9.91 -29.30 0.13
C GLN A 333 9.24 -29.31 1.51
N GLN A 334 9.22 -28.18 2.22
CA GLN A 334 8.55 -28.08 3.52
C GLN A 334 7.04 -28.38 3.42
N HIS A 335 6.37 -27.82 2.42
CA HIS A 335 4.95 -28.10 2.16
C HIS A 335 4.75 -29.57 1.81
N TYR A 336 5.59 -30.14 0.93
CA TYR A 336 5.54 -31.55 0.58
C TYR A 336 5.66 -32.46 1.80
N GLU A 337 6.66 -32.25 2.65
CA GLU A 337 6.88 -33.06 3.86
C GLU A 337 5.71 -32.96 4.84
N THR A 338 5.22 -31.75 5.07
CA THR A 338 4.11 -31.49 5.99
C THR A 338 2.83 -32.16 5.48
N ILE A 339 2.45 -31.89 4.23
CA ILE A 339 1.22 -32.40 3.62
C ILE A 339 1.29 -33.92 3.47
N SER A 340 2.42 -34.46 3.01
CA SER A 340 2.60 -35.91 2.87
C SER A 340 2.48 -36.62 4.22
N LYS A 341 3.10 -36.07 5.28
CA LYS A 341 3.03 -36.65 6.62
C LYS A 341 1.61 -36.64 7.17
N GLU A 342 0.89 -35.54 7.01
CA GLU A 342 -0.48 -35.40 7.52
C GLU A 342 -1.48 -36.28 6.76
N LEU A 343 -1.37 -36.34 5.43
CA LEU A 343 -2.33 -37.07 4.59
C LEU A 343 -2.01 -38.56 4.39
N LYS A 344 -0.85 -39.04 4.87
CA LYS A 344 -0.43 -40.44 4.77
C LYS A 344 -1.48 -41.42 5.33
N SER A 345 -2.13 -41.04 6.43
CA SER A 345 -3.14 -41.88 7.11
C SER A 345 -4.45 -42.04 6.33
N ILE A 346 -4.71 -41.16 5.36
CA ILE A 346 -5.93 -41.15 4.54
C ILE A 346 -5.68 -41.82 3.17
N GLY A 347 -4.42 -42.10 2.83
CA GLY A 347 -4.04 -42.76 1.58
C GLY A 347 -3.92 -41.83 0.37
N VAL A 348 -3.81 -40.51 0.60
CA VAL A 348 -3.65 -39.52 -0.48
C VAL A 348 -2.21 -39.55 -1.01
N ASN A 349 -2.04 -39.66 -2.31
CA ASN A 349 -0.74 -39.68 -2.96
C ASN A 349 -0.25 -38.26 -3.27
N VAL A 350 0.77 -37.83 -2.54
CA VAL A 350 1.40 -36.52 -2.68
C VAL A 350 2.78 -36.69 -3.32
N GLN A 351 3.09 -35.86 -4.33
CA GLN A 351 4.40 -35.83 -4.99
C GLN A 351 4.96 -34.40 -5.03
N ILE A 352 6.27 -34.28 -5.26
CA ILE A 352 6.96 -33.01 -5.40
C ILE A 352 7.62 -32.87 -6.78
N LEU A 353 7.53 -31.69 -7.39
CA LEU A 353 8.22 -31.33 -8.62
C LEU A 353 8.90 -29.96 -8.51
N THR A 354 10.23 -29.96 -8.57
CA THR A 354 11.10 -28.78 -8.47
C THR A 354 12.05 -28.70 -9.67
N GLY A 355 12.79 -27.58 -9.79
CA GLY A 355 13.85 -27.41 -10.78
C GLY A 355 14.94 -28.47 -10.64
N SER A 356 15.27 -28.83 -9.40
CA SER A 356 16.26 -29.86 -9.03
C SER A 356 15.81 -31.32 -9.24
N THR A 357 14.54 -31.59 -9.57
CA THR A 357 14.05 -32.97 -9.74
C THR A 357 14.70 -33.68 -10.94
N LYS A 358 15.29 -34.86 -10.73
CA LYS A 358 16.01 -35.65 -11.76
C LYS A 358 15.11 -36.04 -12.93
N LYS A 359 15.67 -36.07 -14.15
CA LYS A 359 14.92 -36.37 -15.40
C LYS A 359 14.21 -37.72 -15.38
N SER A 360 14.79 -38.75 -14.77
CA SER A 360 14.15 -40.07 -14.62
C SER A 360 12.90 -40.02 -13.73
N GLN A 361 12.97 -39.31 -12.60
CA GLN A 361 11.84 -39.11 -11.69
C GLN A 361 10.76 -38.23 -12.32
N ARG A 362 11.15 -37.17 -13.05
CA ARG A 362 10.19 -36.31 -13.77
C ARG A 362 9.30 -37.10 -14.73
N LYS A 363 9.88 -38.05 -15.50
CA LYS A 363 9.10 -38.91 -16.41
C LYS A 363 8.01 -39.69 -15.67
N VAL A 364 8.37 -40.34 -14.57
CA VAL A 364 7.42 -41.11 -13.74
C VAL A 364 6.33 -40.20 -13.16
N ILE A 365 6.68 -38.99 -12.70
CA ILE A 365 5.70 -38.02 -12.20
C ILE A 365 4.73 -37.60 -13.31
N HIS A 366 5.23 -37.31 -14.52
CA HIS A 366 4.38 -36.91 -15.64
C HIS A 366 3.42 -38.03 -16.05
N GLU A 367 3.88 -39.28 -16.13
CA GLU A 367 3.03 -40.44 -16.44
C GLU A 367 1.92 -40.61 -15.39
N LYS A 368 2.27 -40.52 -14.10
CA LYS A 368 1.31 -40.65 -13.00
C LYS A 368 0.34 -39.48 -12.88
N LEU A 369 0.73 -38.27 -13.30
CA LEU A 369 -0.18 -37.12 -13.36
C LEU A 369 -1.25 -37.31 -14.45
N LEU A 370 -0.86 -37.90 -15.58
CA LEU A 370 -1.74 -38.19 -16.71
C LEU A 370 -2.70 -39.37 -16.40
N SER A 371 -2.23 -40.41 -15.70
CA SER A 371 -3.09 -41.52 -15.25
C SER A 371 -4.09 -41.08 -14.18
N GLY A 372 -3.73 -40.08 -13.38
CA GLY A 372 -4.49 -39.59 -12.23
C GLY A 372 -4.07 -40.24 -10.91
N ASP A 373 -2.96 -40.98 -10.87
CA ASP A 373 -2.49 -41.66 -9.65
C ASP A 373 -1.91 -40.69 -8.62
N ILE A 374 -1.55 -39.47 -9.03
CA ILE A 374 -1.10 -38.39 -8.13
C ILE A 374 -2.29 -37.51 -7.80
N ASP A 375 -2.65 -37.44 -6.53
CA ASP A 375 -3.75 -36.62 -6.02
C ASP A 375 -3.33 -35.15 -5.85
N ILE A 376 -2.16 -34.94 -5.23
CA ILE A 376 -1.64 -33.60 -4.93
C ILE A 376 -0.20 -33.48 -5.42
N LEU A 377 0.06 -32.43 -6.20
CA LEU A 377 1.40 -32.08 -6.66
C LEU A 377 1.88 -30.78 -6.01
N VAL A 378 2.97 -30.85 -5.24
CA VAL A 378 3.64 -29.69 -4.65
C VAL A 378 4.85 -29.32 -5.52
N GLY A 379 5.15 -28.03 -5.70
CA GLY A 379 6.29 -27.66 -6.53
C GLY A 379 6.57 -26.18 -6.64
N THR A 380 7.55 -25.85 -7.47
CA THR A 380 7.93 -24.46 -7.78
C THR A 380 7.37 -24.03 -9.14
N HIS A 381 7.98 -23.03 -9.78
CA HIS A 381 7.65 -22.61 -11.14
C HIS A 381 7.70 -23.76 -12.18
N ALA A 382 8.37 -24.88 -11.85
CA ALA A 382 8.36 -26.11 -12.65
C ALA A 382 6.94 -26.63 -12.94
N LEU A 383 5.96 -26.40 -12.04
CA LEU A 383 4.56 -26.78 -12.25
C LEU A 383 3.89 -26.12 -13.46
N ILE A 384 4.45 -24.99 -13.91
CA ILE A 384 3.89 -24.17 -14.99
C ILE A 384 4.40 -24.65 -16.36
N GLU A 385 5.48 -25.45 -16.41
CA GLU A 385 6.07 -25.98 -17.65
C GLU A 385 5.03 -26.72 -18.50
N ASP A 386 5.05 -26.55 -19.83
CA ASP A 386 4.04 -27.11 -20.73
C ASP A 386 3.98 -28.65 -20.71
N SER A 387 5.08 -29.30 -20.34
CA SER A 387 5.22 -30.75 -20.12
C SER A 387 4.39 -31.29 -18.95
N VAL A 388 4.08 -30.45 -17.95
CA VAL A 388 3.30 -30.86 -16.77
C VAL A 388 1.82 -30.85 -17.14
N GLN A 389 1.24 -32.04 -17.34
CA GLN A 389 -0.15 -32.22 -17.72
C GLN A 389 -0.89 -33.04 -16.66
N PHE A 390 -2.02 -32.53 -16.20
CA PHE A 390 -2.90 -33.20 -15.26
C PHE A 390 -4.01 -33.92 -16.01
N LYS A 391 -4.53 -35.01 -15.45
CA LYS A 391 -5.77 -35.62 -15.91
C LYS A 391 -6.96 -34.71 -15.68
N SER A 392 -7.07 -34.16 -14.46
CA SER A 392 -8.17 -33.28 -14.04
C SER A 392 -7.72 -32.35 -12.91
N LEU A 393 -7.19 -31.17 -13.24
CA LEU A 393 -6.76 -30.20 -12.21
C LEU A 393 -7.97 -29.43 -11.65
N GLY A 394 -8.28 -29.55 -10.38
CA GLY A 394 -9.46 -28.90 -9.79
C GLY A 394 -9.16 -27.57 -9.14
N ILE A 395 -8.09 -27.52 -8.33
CA ILE A 395 -7.70 -26.34 -7.56
C ILE A 395 -6.17 -26.16 -7.59
N VAL A 396 -5.75 -24.91 -7.65
CA VAL A 396 -4.37 -24.46 -7.61
C VAL A 396 -4.21 -23.54 -6.40
N ILE A 397 -3.27 -23.88 -5.55
CA ILE A 397 -2.91 -23.06 -4.38
C ILE A 397 -1.56 -22.40 -4.65
N ILE A 398 -1.49 -21.08 -4.48
CA ILE A 398 -0.25 -20.31 -4.69
C ILE A 398 0.14 -19.67 -3.37
N ASP A 399 1.28 -20.05 -2.81
CA ASP A 399 1.82 -19.44 -1.59
C ASP A 399 2.78 -18.30 -1.93
N GLU A 400 2.72 -17.23 -1.13
CA GLU A 400 3.56 -16.02 -1.25
C GLU A 400 3.59 -15.41 -2.68
N GLN A 401 2.41 -15.03 -3.19
CA GLN A 401 2.19 -14.64 -4.59
C GLN A 401 3.08 -13.52 -5.14
N HIS A 402 3.60 -12.62 -4.29
CA HIS A 402 4.30 -11.42 -4.73
C HIS A 402 5.62 -11.72 -5.48
N ARG A 403 6.10 -12.97 -5.44
CA ARG A 403 7.30 -13.42 -6.14
C ARG A 403 7.03 -13.99 -7.54
N PHE A 404 5.77 -14.11 -7.97
CA PHE A 404 5.40 -14.70 -9.25
C PHE A 404 4.84 -13.66 -10.23
N GLY A 405 5.32 -13.68 -11.48
CA GLY A 405 4.83 -12.78 -12.52
C GLY A 405 3.41 -13.13 -12.96
N VAL A 406 2.61 -12.10 -13.27
CA VAL A 406 1.20 -12.25 -13.71
C VAL A 406 1.06 -13.24 -14.87
N ALA A 407 1.91 -13.11 -15.90
CA ALA A 407 1.88 -13.97 -17.09
C ALA A 407 2.18 -15.45 -16.82
N GLN A 408 2.92 -15.75 -15.74
CA GLN A 408 3.22 -17.13 -15.34
C GLN A 408 1.97 -17.80 -14.78
N ARG A 409 1.11 -17.07 -14.06
CA ARG A 409 -0.14 -17.59 -13.47
C ARG A 409 -1.18 -17.95 -14.53
N GLY A 410 -1.28 -17.16 -15.60
CA GLY A 410 -2.22 -17.42 -16.70
C GLY A 410 -1.96 -18.74 -17.45
N LYS A 411 -0.76 -19.32 -17.34
CA LYS A 411 -0.48 -20.66 -17.89
C LYS A 411 -1.16 -21.78 -17.11
N LEU A 412 -1.35 -21.63 -15.80
CA LEU A 412 -2.07 -22.61 -14.96
C LEU A 412 -3.57 -22.67 -15.32
N TRP A 413 -4.14 -21.54 -15.77
CA TRP A 413 -5.54 -21.49 -16.24
C TRP A 413 -5.76 -22.36 -17.48
N LYS A 414 -4.72 -22.50 -18.31
CA LYS A 414 -4.76 -23.28 -19.55
C LYS A 414 -4.46 -24.76 -19.36
N LYS A 415 -4.16 -25.21 -18.13
CA LYS A 415 -3.82 -26.62 -17.86
C LYS A 415 -5.03 -27.56 -17.99
N ASN A 416 -6.24 -27.03 -18.00
CA ASN A 416 -7.45 -27.76 -18.33
C ASN A 416 -8.07 -27.31 -19.64
N LYS A 417 -8.75 -28.23 -20.32
CA LYS A 417 -9.37 -27.99 -21.62
C LYS A 417 -10.76 -27.34 -21.54
N LEU A 418 -11.56 -27.70 -20.53
CA LEU A 418 -12.98 -27.30 -20.45
C LEU A 418 -13.19 -26.05 -19.59
N TYR A 419 -12.76 -26.10 -18.33
CA TYR A 419 -12.86 -24.98 -17.39
C TYR A 419 -11.51 -24.72 -16.70
N PRO A 420 -11.18 -23.47 -16.38
CA PRO A 420 -10.01 -23.17 -15.57
C PRO A 420 -10.13 -23.80 -14.17
N PRO A 421 -9.02 -24.28 -13.59
CA PRO A 421 -9.00 -24.75 -12.20
C PRO A 421 -9.21 -23.58 -11.24
N HIS A 422 -9.83 -23.81 -10.09
CA HIS A 422 -10.01 -22.79 -9.05
C HIS A 422 -8.67 -22.29 -8.51
N ILE A 423 -8.55 -20.99 -8.26
CA ILE A 423 -7.32 -20.38 -7.74
C ILE A 423 -7.53 -19.91 -6.30
N LEU A 424 -6.69 -20.41 -5.39
CA LEU A 424 -6.55 -19.91 -4.02
C LEU A 424 -5.13 -19.38 -3.82
N VAL A 425 -5.02 -18.07 -3.63
CA VAL A 425 -3.74 -17.41 -3.38
C VAL A 425 -3.59 -17.14 -1.89
N MET A 426 -2.41 -17.41 -1.32
CA MET A 426 -2.09 -17.13 0.07
C MET A 426 -1.01 -16.06 0.17
N THR A 427 -1.11 -15.21 1.19
CA THR A 427 -0.04 -14.28 1.54
C THR A 427 0.17 -14.25 3.05
N ALA A 428 1.44 -14.23 3.46
CA ALA A 428 1.82 -14.07 4.85
C ALA A 428 1.82 -12.60 5.30
N THR A 429 1.99 -11.64 4.38
CA THR A 429 1.91 -10.22 4.68
C THR A 429 0.45 -9.77 4.63
N PRO A 430 -0.13 -9.34 5.76
CA PRO A 430 -1.45 -8.73 5.74
C PRO A 430 -1.42 -7.51 4.81
N ILE A 431 -2.39 -7.42 3.90
CA ILE A 431 -2.54 -6.26 3.03
C ILE A 431 -3.62 -5.39 3.68
N PRO A 432 -3.40 -4.08 3.82
CA PRO A 432 -4.42 -3.18 4.34
C PRO A 432 -5.72 -3.38 3.58
N ARG A 433 -6.83 -3.48 4.33
CA ARG A 433 -8.16 -3.77 3.75
C ARG A 433 -8.56 -2.74 2.68
N THR A 434 -8.10 -1.50 2.83
CA THR A 434 -8.29 -0.41 1.87
C THR A 434 -7.61 -0.69 0.53
N LEU A 435 -6.35 -1.11 0.55
CA LEU A 435 -5.62 -1.50 -0.65
C LEU A 435 -6.21 -2.75 -1.29
N SER A 436 -6.60 -3.73 -0.48
CA SER A 436 -7.20 -4.95 -1.01
C SER A 436 -8.52 -4.70 -1.73
N MET A 437 -9.29 -3.70 -1.27
CA MET A 437 -10.54 -3.26 -1.90
C MET A 437 -10.38 -2.58 -3.26
N THR A 438 -9.20 -2.03 -3.57
CA THR A 438 -8.98 -1.24 -4.78
C THR A 438 -8.07 -1.93 -5.79
N ILE A 439 -6.96 -2.52 -5.34
CA ILE A 439 -5.92 -3.10 -6.21
C ILE A 439 -6.23 -4.56 -6.54
N TYR A 440 -6.73 -5.31 -5.57
CA TYR A 440 -7.13 -6.71 -5.72
C TYR A 440 -8.65 -6.84 -5.84
N GLY A 441 -9.32 -5.81 -6.39
CA GLY A 441 -10.78 -5.74 -6.46
C GLY A 441 -11.43 -6.86 -7.30
N ASP A 442 -10.64 -7.49 -8.19
CA ASP A 442 -10.99 -8.67 -8.97
C ASP A 442 -11.00 -9.97 -8.15
N LEU A 443 -10.24 -10.03 -7.05
CA LEU A 443 -10.17 -11.19 -6.16
C LEU A 443 -11.27 -11.16 -5.09
N ASP A 444 -11.76 -12.33 -4.70
CA ASP A 444 -12.44 -12.50 -3.41
C ASP A 444 -11.41 -12.54 -2.30
N ILE A 445 -11.66 -11.88 -1.17
CA ILE A 445 -10.68 -11.80 -0.07
C ILE A 445 -11.25 -12.49 1.16
N SER A 446 -10.51 -13.45 1.67
CA SER A 446 -10.74 -14.09 2.96
C SER A 446 -9.65 -13.68 3.93
N ILE A 447 -10.04 -13.25 5.13
CA ILE A 447 -9.10 -12.87 6.19
C ILE A 447 -9.23 -13.87 7.34
N ILE A 448 -8.10 -14.43 7.79
CA ILE A 448 -7.95 -15.12 9.06
C ILE A 448 -7.38 -14.13 10.08
N ASP A 449 -8.27 -13.59 10.90
CA ASP A 449 -8.03 -12.57 11.93
C ASP A 449 -7.82 -13.14 13.34
N GLU A 450 -7.85 -14.47 13.49
CA GLU A 450 -7.61 -15.17 14.75
C GLU A 450 -6.32 -16.00 14.68
N LEU A 451 -5.54 -16.00 15.77
CA LEU A 451 -4.41 -16.92 15.94
C LEU A 451 -4.89 -18.23 16.58
N PRO A 452 -4.27 -19.39 16.26
CA PRO A 452 -4.60 -20.66 16.91
C PRO A 452 -4.42 -20.59 18.44
N PRO A 453 -5.27 -21.30 19.20
CA PRO A 453 -5.17 -21.34 20.67
C PRO A 453 -3.82 -21.92 21.12
N GLY A 454 -3.27 -21.38 22.23
CA GLY A 454 -2.00 -21.81 22.82
C GLY A 454 -0.75 -21.07 22.32
N ARG A 455 -0.87 -20.22 21.31
CA ARG A 455 0.27 -19.41 20.82
C ARG A 455 0.54 -18.20 21.71
N LYS A 456 1.75 -18.12 22.26
CA LYS A 456 2.20 -16.95 23.02
C LYS A 456 2.65 -15.83 22.10
N VAL A 457 2.36 -14.60 22.51
CA VAL A 457 2.78 -13.39 21.79
C VAL A 457 4.30 -13.24 21.89
N VAL A 458 4.97 -12.97 20.77
CA VAL A 458 6.41 -12.71 20.75
C VAL A 458 6.70 -11.36 21.42
N ASN A 459 7.50 -11.37 22.48
CA ASN A 459 7.89 -10.14 23.16
C ASN A 459 8.92 -9.39 22.30
N THR A 460 8.51 -8.26 21.74
CA THR A 460 9.34 -7.48 20.81
C THR A 460 9.96 -6.31 21.53
N ILE A 461 11.29 -6.24 21.57
CA ILE A 461 12.04 -5.15 22.20
C ILE A 461 12.94 -4.47 21.17
N TRP A 462 13.07 -3.15 21.30
CA TRP A 462 13.98 -2.36 20.49
C TRP A 462 15.13 -1.86 21.36
N LYS A 463 16.36 -2.12 20.92
CA LYS A 463 17.61 -1.79 21.60
C LYS A 463 18.59 -1.12 20.64
N SER A 464 19.42 -0.23 21.18
CA SER A 464 20.57 0.30 20.46
C SER A 464 21.78 -0.63 20.58
N ASP A 465 22.77 -0.47 19.71
CA ASP A 465 24.03 -1.25 19.75
C ASP A 465 24.71 -1.24 21.13
N ARG A 466 24.56 -0.16 21.90
CA ARG A 466 25.08 -0.04 23.29
C ARG A 466 24.60 -1.14 24.23
N SER A 467 23.47 -1.79 23.93
CA SER A 467 22.91 -2.87 24.76
C SER A 467 23.44 -4.26 24.40
N ARG A 468 24.53 -4.35 23.62
CA ARG A 468 25.07 -5.64 23.12
C ARG A 468 25.25 -6.70 24.19
N LEU A 469 25.83 -6.34 25.35
CA LEU A 469 26.05 -7.27 26.46
C LEU A 469 24.74 -7.88 26.99
N GLN A 470 23.66 -7.10 27.03
CA GLN A 470 22.33 -7.59 27.45
C GLN A 470 21.78 -8.60 26.43
N ILE A 471 22.00 -8.34 25.13
CA ILE A 471 21.55 -9.23 24.05
C ILE A 471 22.32 -10.56 24.10
N VAL A 472 23.64 -10.51 24.26
CA VAL A 472 24.47 -11.72 24.41
C VAL A 472 24.09 -12.53 25.65
N SER A 473 23.81 -11.87 26.78
CA SER A 473 23.32 -12.53 27.99
C SER A 473 21.97 -13.23 27.77
N LEU A 474 21.03 -12.58 27.07
CA LEU A 474 19.76 -13.19 26.68
C LEU A 474 19.98 -14.42 25.82
N MET A 475 20.88 -14.34 24.84
CA MET A 475 21.20 -15.47 23.96
C MET A 475 21.76 -16.67 24.74
N LYS A 476 22.77 -16.45 25.60
CA LYS A 476 23.37 -17.51 26.42
C LYS A 476 22.33 -18.19 27.32
N ARG A 477 21.45 -17.42 27.94
CA ARG A 477 20.35 -17.94 28.77
C ARG A 477 19.41 -18.84 27.96
N GLU A 478 18.97 -18.39 26.78
CA GLU A 478 18.03 -19.16 25.97
C GLU A 478 18.67 -20.44 25.41
N ILE A 479 19.95 -20.38 25.00
CA ILE A 479 20.69 -21.58 24.59
C ILE A 479 20.85 -22.57 25.74
N SER A 480 21.11 -22.11 26.97
CA SER A 480 21.20 -22.99 28.15
C SER A 480 19.90 -23.72 28.47
N LEU A 481 18.76 -23.19 28.00
CA LEU A 481 17.45 -23.85 28.08
C LEU A 481 17.21 -24.83 26.91
N GLY A 482 18.22 -25.10 26.08
CA GLY A 482 18.13 -25.99 24.91
C GLY A 482 17.47 -25.34 23.68
N ARG A 483 17.33 -24.01 23.66
CA ARG A 483 16.63 -23.28 22.59
C ARG A 483 17.60 -22.75 21.53
N GLN A 484 17.04 -22.37 20.39
CA GLN A 484 17.80 -21.91 19.23
C GLN A 484 17.53 -20.44 18.89
N ILE A 485 18.48 -19.81 18.20
CA ILE A 485 18.50 -18.36 17.97
C ILE A 485 18.73 -18.03 16.50
N TYR A 486 17.93 -17.13 15.96
CA TYR A 486 18.18 -16.48 14.68
C TYR A 486 18.89 -15.14 14.86
N VAL A 487 19.92 -14.88 14.06
CA VAL A 487 20.55 -13.56 13.94
C VAL A 487 20.52 -13.13 12.47
N VAL A 488 19.80 -12.06 12.16
CA VAL A 488 19.52 -11.62 10.80
C VAL A 488 20.18 -10.28 10.51
N PHE A 489 20.97 -10.22 9.44
CA PHE A 489 21.61 -9.03 8.92
C PHE A 489 20.92 -8.53 7.64
N PRO A 490 20.82 -7.21 7.41
CA PRO A 490 20.23 -6.67 6.19
C PRO A 490 21.15 -6.90 4.99
N LEU A 491 20.55 -6.98 3.80
CA LEU A 491 21.25 -6.82 2.52
C LEU A 491 21.10 -5.36 2.07
N ILE A 492 22.18 -4.74 1.59
CA ILE A 492 22.20 -3.43 0.95
C ILE A 492 22.32 -3.69 -0.56
N GLU A 493 21.20 -3.59 -1.27
CA GLU A 493 21.12 -3.88 -2.71
C GLU A 493 22.14 -3.09 -3.56
N GLU A 494 22.55 -1.91 -3.10
CA GLU A 494 23.52 -1.05 -3.79
C GLU A 494 24.99 -1.53 -3.67
N SER A 495 25.33 -2.49 -2.79
CA SER A 495 26.72 -2.90 -2.60
C SER A 495 26.93 -4.35 -2.11
N LYS A 496 26.73 -5.33 -3.00
CA LYS A 496 26.95 -6.78 -2.75
C LYS A 496 28.32 -7.18 -2.16
N LYS A 497 29.33 -6.30 -2.19
CA LYS A 497 30.64 -6.50 -1.55
C LYS A 497 30.66 -6.09 -0.07
N LEU A 498 29.99 -4.99 0.30
CA LEU A 498 29.95 -4.50 1.69
C LEU A 498 29.03 -5.37 2.56
N ASP A 499 27.96 -5.93 2.00
CA ASP A 499 27.01 -6.79 2.74
C ASP A 499 27.61 -8.09 3.24
N HIS A 500 28.35 -8.76 2.36
CA HIS A 500 29.05 -9.98 2.71
C HIS A 500 30.08 -9.69 3.81
N LYS A 501 30.75 -8.54 3.74
CA LYS A 501 31.69 -8.14 4.78
C LYS A 501 30.98 -7.91 6.12
N ASN A 502 29.87 -7.18 6.15
CA ASN A 502 29.11 -6.94 7.39
C ASN A 502 28.59 -8.23 8.04
N LEU A 503 28.08 -9.18 7.25
CA LEU A 503 27.63 -10.46 7.78
C LEU A 503 28.80 -11.32 8.27
N MET A 504 29.92 -11.37 7.54
CA MET A 504 31.10 -12.13 7.98
C MET A 504 31.75 -11.50 9.20
N ASP A 505 31.88 -10.17 9.25
CA ASP A 505 32.36 -9.43 10.43
C ASP A 505 31.43 -9.70 11.64
N GLY A 506 30.11 -9.69 11.42
CA GLY A 506 29.12 -10.03 12.44
C GLY A 506 29.22 -11.47 12.92
N TYR A 507 29.45 -12.41 12.00
CA TYR A 507 29.65 -13.83 12.27
C TYR A 507 30.95 -14.08 13.06
N GLU A 508 32.06 -13.46 12.67
CA GLU A 508 33.34 -13.53 13.38
C GLU A 508 33.21 -12.98 14.82
N ASN A 509 32.49 -11.87 14.99
CA ASN A 509 32.22 -11.31 16.31
C ASN A 509 31.37 -12.26 17.16
N LEU A 510 30.38 -12.94 16.57
CA LEU A 510 29.60 -13.96 17.29
C LEU A 510 30.44 -15.17 17.68
N ILE A 511 31.35 -15.63 16.82
CA ILE A 511 32.30 -16.72 17.16
C ILE A 511 33.14 -16.36 18.39
N ARG A 512 33.58 -15.11 18.51
CA ARG A 512 34.35 -14.66 19.68
C ARG A 512 33.52 -14.69 20.97
N GLU A 513 32.24 -14.35 20.89
CA GLU A 513 31.31 -14.33 22.05
C GLU A 513 30.76 -15.72 22.40
N PHE A 514 30.69 -16.61 21.41
CA PHE A 514 30.14 -17.97 21.45
C PHE A 514 31.17 -18.96 20.86
N PRO A 515 32.23 -19.30 21.60
CA PRO A 515 33.32 -20.12 21.08
C PRO A 515 32.90 -21.57 20.83
N LEU A 516 33.49 -22.16 19.77
CA LEU A 516 33.43 -23.60 19.52
C LEU A 516 34.31 -24.36 20.52
N PRO A 517 33.97 -25.60 20.91
CA PRO A 517 32.86 -26.41 20.42
C PRO A 517 31.53 -26.22 21.19
N GLU A 518 31.53 -25.43 22.27
CA GLU A 518 30.38 -25.25 23.18
C GLU A 518 29.13 -24.73 22.46
N PHE A 519 29.32 -23.78 21.53
CA PHE A 519 28.24 -23.21 20.74
C PHE A 519 28.41 -23.54 19.26
N GLN A 520 27.46 -24.27 18.69
CA GLN A 520 27.45 -24.58 17.27
C GLN A 520 26.71 -23.49 16.48
N MET A 521 27.33 -23.05 15.39
CA MET A 521 26.81 -21.99 14.53
C MET A 521 26.64 -22.47 13.09
N SER A 522 25.57 -21.97 12.47
CA SER A 522 25.28 -22.13 11.05
C SER A 522 25.15 -20.77 10.38
N ILE A 523 25.50 -20.69 9.09
CA ILE A 523 25.47 -19.46 8.32
C ILE A 523 24.70 -19.66 7.01
N VAL A 524 23.80 -18.72 6.67
CA VAL A 524 23.01 -18.78 5.44
C VAL A 524 22.93 -17.42 4.77
N HIS A 525 23.49 -17.30 3.57
CA HIS A 525 23.44 -16.05 2.80
C HIS A 525 23.20 -16.28 1.30
N GLY A 526 22.82 -15.22 0.60
CA GLY A 526 22.42 -15.27 -0.82
C GLY A 526 23.43 -15.92 -1.77
N LYS A 527 24.75 -15.75 -1.51
CA LYS A 527 25.83 -16.29 -2.35
C LYS A 527 26.08 -17.80 -2.23
N MET A 528 25.55 -18.46 -1.19
CA MET A 528 25.72 -19.92 -1.03
C MET A 528 24.95 -20.66 -2.11
N THR A 529 25.46 -21.81 -2.52
CA THR A 529 24.74 -22.75 -3.39
C THR A 529 23.48 -23.25 -2.68
N ASN A 530 22.51 -23.77 -3.42
CA ASN A 530 21.29 -24.30 -2.81
C ASN A 530 21.60 -25.51 -1.90
N GLU A 531 22.55 -26.35 -2.30
CA GLU A 531 23.01 -27.52 -1.52
C GLU A 531 23.64 -27.09 -0.18
N GLU A 532 24.51 -26.06 -0.20
CA GLU A 532 25.10 -25.49 1.02
C GLU A 532 24.04 -24.90 1.95
N LYS A 533 23.07 -24.17 1.41
CA LYS A 533 21.96 -23.59 2.19
C LYS A 533 21.12 -24.69 2.84
N GLU A 534 20.77 -25.73 2.10
CA GLU A 534 20.01 -26.86 2.62
C GLU A 534 20.78 -27.59 3.72
N TYR A 535 22.08 -27.81 3.54
CA TYR A 535 22.92 -28.44 4.55
C TYR A 535 22.97 -27.64 5.85
N GLU A 536 23.26 -26.34 5.80
CA GLU A 536 23.33 -25.49 6.99
C GLU A 536 21.96 -25.28 7.65
N MET A 537 20.90 -25.14 6.84
CA MET A 537 19.54 -25.09 7.38
C MET A 537 19.16 -26.39 8.08
N LYS A 538 19.54 -27.55 7.52
CA LYS A 538 19.27 -28.85 8.13
C LYS A 538 19.99 -29.01 9.47
N ARG A 539 21.26 -28.60 9.56
CA ARG A 539 22.00 -28.58 10.85
C ARG A 539 21.27 -27.75 11.92
N PHE A 540 20.71 -26.62 11.53
CA PHE A 540 19.91 -25.82 12.44
C PHE A 540 18.56 -26.49 12.76
N VAL A 541 17.82 -27.01 11.78
CA VAL A 541 16.54 -27.70 12.04
C VAL A 541 16.70 -28.93 12.95
N ASP A 542 17.78 -29.70 12.76
CA ASP A 542 18.09 -30.91 13.53
C ASP A 542 18.63 -30.60 14.95
N GLY A 543 18.78 -29.33 15.31
CA GLY A 543 19.26 -28.90 16.62
C GLY A 543 20.78 -29.02 16.82
N ILE A 544 21.52 -29.33 15.75
CA ILE A 544 22.99 -29.42 15.79
C ILE A 544 23.59 -28.02 15.99
N ALA A 545 23.03 -26.99 15.35
CA ALA A 545 23.45 -25.60 15.52
C ALA A 545 22.50 -24.85 16.47
N ASN A 546 23.06 -24.14 17.45
CA ASN A 546 22.30 -23.32 18.40
C ASN A 546 21.92 -21.97 17.80
N ILE A 547 22.79 -21.41 16.94
CA ILE A 547 22.64 -20.08 16.37
C ILE A 547 22.71 -20.18 14.84
N LEU A 548 21.74 -19.55 14.16
CA LEU A 548 21.75 -19.39 12.72
C LEU A 548 21.93 -17.91 12.36
N VAL A 549 23.05 -17.60 11.72
CA VAL A 549 23.37 -16.28 11.20
C VAL A 549 22.96 -16.20 9.75
N ALA A 550 22.14 -15.22 9.38
CA ALA A 550 21.67 -15.16 8.01
C ALA A 550 21.34 -13.76 7.50
N THR A 551 21.15 -13.67 6.19
CA THR A 551 20.56 -12.50 5.54
C THR A 551 19.05 -12.64 5.37
N THR A 552 18.42 -11.69 4.67
CA THR A 552 16.99 -11.70 4.30
C THR A 552 16.52 -12.94 3.52
N VAL A 553 17.43 -13.86 3.17
CA VAL A 553 17.07 -15.16 2.55
C VAL A 553 16.16 -16.00 3.46
N ILE A 554 16.23 -15.83 4.79
CA ILE A 554 15.36 -16.54 5.76
C ILE A 554 13.93 -15.99 5.80
N GLU A 555 13.64 -14.87 5.11
CA GLU A 555 12.28 -14.36 4.96
C GLU A 555 11.31 -15.44 4.45
N VAL A 556 11.80 -16.45 3.71
CA VAL A 556 10.98 -17.55 3.18
C VAL A 556 11.37 -18.90 3.78
N GLY A 557 10.47 -19.43 4.61
CA GLY A 557 10.07 -20.83 4.51
C GLY A 557 10.83 -21.89 5.32
N VAL A 558 11.40 -21.58 6.48
CA VAL A 558 11.79 -22.66 7.42
C VAL A 558 11.06 -22.51 8.75
N ASN A 559 10.54 -23.63 9.25
CA ASN A 559 9.82 -23.75 10.51
C ASN A 559 10.72 -24.44 11.54
N VAL A 560 11.21 -23.71 12.54
CA VAL A 560 11.97 -24.28 13.65
C VAL A 560 11.22 -24.02 14.96
N PRO A 561 10.41 -24.97 15.45
CA PRO A 561 9.60 -24.77 16.66
C PRO A 561 10.43 -24.43 17.90
N ASN A 562 11.67 -24.94 17.98
CA ASN A 562 12.60 -24.74 19.09
C ASN A 562 13.33 -23.39 19.06
N ALA A 563 13.16 -22.58 18.02
CA ALA A 563 13.76 -21.26 17.94
C ALA A 563 12.93 -20.24 18.75
N SER A 564 13.50 -19.75 19.86
CA SER A 564 12.81 -18.82 20.77
C SER A 564 13.24 -17.36 20.62
N VAL A 565 14.42 -17.09 20.04
CA VAL A 565 14.95 -15.72 19.91
C VAL A 565 15.21 -15.36 18.45
N MET A 566 14.72 -14.19 18.04
CA MET A 566 15.01 -13.53 16.77
C MET A 566 15.76 -12.23 17.03
N ILE A 567 16.98 -12.09 16.53
CA ILE A 567 17.78 -10.86 16.59
C ILE A 567 17.88 -10.29 15.19
N ILE A 568 17.48 -9.03 15.01
CA ILE A 568 17.53 -8.34 13.73
C ILE A 568 18.50 -7.17 13.87
N GLU A 569 19.67 -7.30 13.26
CA GLU A 569 20.73 -6.31 13.26
C GLU A 569 20.41 -5.16 12.29
N SER A 570 20.80 -3.93 12.62
CA SER A 570 20.52 -2.76 11.76
C SER A 570 19.07 -2.70 11.27
N SER A 571 18.13 -2.96 12.19
CA SER A 571 16.69 -3.11 11.95
C SER A 571 16.05 -1.90 11.25
N GLU A 572 16.64 -0.70 11.36
CA GLU A 572 16.20 0.51 10.66
C GLU A 572 16.28 0.41 9.13
N ARG A 573 17.09 -0.52 8.61
CA ARG A 573 17.28 -0.76 7.18
C ARG A 573 16.21 -1.66 6.58
N PHE A 574 15.41 -2.33 7.42
CA PHE A 574 14.36 -3.22 6.97
C PHE A 574 13.02 -2.48 6.79
N GLY A 575 12.25 -2.96 5.81
CA GLY A 575 10.84 -2.64 5.69
C GLY A 575 10.02 -3.17 6.87
N LEU A 576 8.91 -2.52 7.18
CA LEU A 576 8.05 -2.94 8.30
C LEU A 576 7.44 -4.33 8.06
N SER A 577 7.07 -4.62 6.81
CA SER A 577 6.58 -5.94 6.39
C SER A 577 7.63 -7.04 6.58
N GLN A 578 8.90 -6.77 6.26
CA GLN A 578 10.01 -7.71 6.44
C GLN A 578 10.26 -7.99 7.92
N LEU A 579 10.29 -6.94 8.76
CA LEU A 579 10.43 -7.08 10.21
C LEU A 579 9.33 -7.96 10.80
N HIS A 580 8.09 -7.80 10.32
CA HIS A 580 6.95 -8.62 10.74
C HIS A 580 7.09 -10.09 10.32
N GLN A 581 7.50 -10.35 9.08
CA GLN A 581 7.78 -11.71 8.60
C GLN A 581 8.88 -12.39 9.41
N LEU A 582 9.99 -11.68 9.68
CA LEU A 582 11.11 -12.18 10.48
C LEU A 582 10.67 -12.45 11.92
N ARG A 583 9.92 -11.55 12.56
CA ARG A 583 9.33 -11.80 13.89
C ARG A 583 8.46 -13.06 13.92
N GLY A 584 7.71 -13.33 12.86
CA GLY A 584 6.86 -14.52 12.72
C GLY A 584 7.61 -15.85 12.54
N ARG A 585 8.95 -15.83 12.43
CA ARG A 585 9.78 -17.04 12.38
C ARG A 585 10.01 -17.66 13.75
N VAL A 586 9.82 -16.90 14.83
CA VAL A 586 9.85 -17.39 16.22
C VAL A 586 8.44 -17.42 16.84
N GLY A 587 8.30 -18.03 18.01
CA GLY A 587 6.98 -18.16 18.68
C GLY A 587 6.08 -19.20 18.03
N ARG A 588 6.67 -20.31 17.56
CA ARG A 588 5.96 -21.46 16.98
C ARG A 588 5.82 -22.65 17.94
N GLY A 589 6.65 -22.71 18.97
CA GLY A 589 6.49 -23.62 20.11
C GLY A 589 5.57 -23.05 21.21
N SER A 590 5.46 -23.78 22.31
CA SER A 590 4.72 -23.37 23.52
C SER A 590 5.50 -22.39 24.41
N ASP A 591 6.79 -22.21 24.13
CA ASP A 591 7.69 -21.34 24.87
C ASP A 591 7.50 -19.86 24.56
N GLN A 592 7.84 -19.02 25.55
CA GLN A 592 7.88 -17.58 25.35
C GLN A 592 9.03 -17.22 24.39
N SER A 593 8.71 -16.54 23.30
CA SER A 593 9.70 -16.11 22.32
C SER A 593 9.96 -14.59 22.38
N TYR A 594 11.14 -14.19 21.92
CA TYR A 594 11.63 -12.82 21.93
C TYR A 594 12.06 -12.39 20.53
N CYS A 595 11.74 -11.14 20.17
CA CYS A 595 12.25 -10.49 18.96
C CYS A 595 12.99 -9.21 19.38
N VAL A 596 14.29 -9.15 19.09
CA VAL A 596 15.16 -8.04 19.44
C VAL A 596 15.51 -7.29 18.16
N LEU A 597 15.00 -6.06 18.05
CA LEU A 597 15.34 -5.12 17.00
C LEU A 597 16.55 -4.32 17.46
N VAL A 598 17.69 -4.48 16.79
CA VAL A 598 18.92 -3.74 17.08
C VAL A 598 19.07 -2.63 16.06
N SER A 599 19.35 -1.40 16.51
CA SER A 599 19.57 -0.27 15.61
C SER A 599 20.77 0.56 16.01
N GLY A 600 21.33 1.29 15.04
CA GLY A 600 22.31 2.33 15.31
C GLY A 600 21.73 3.52 16.10
N ASP A 601 22.62 4.40 16.58
CA ASP A 601 22.25 5.57 17.40
C ASP A 601 21.56 6.70 16.58
N LYS A 602 21.82 6.77 15.27
CA LYS A 602 21.29 7.83 14.38
C LYS A 602 20.14 7.31 13.53
N LEU A 603 18.92 7.74 13.84
CA LEU A 603 17.71 7.31 13.15
C LEU A 603 16.93 8.48 12.55
N SER A 604 16.38 8.26 11.35
CA SER A 604 15.38 9.16 10.78
C SER A 604 14.06 9.08 11.57
N GLY A 605 13.23 10.13 11.47
CA GLY A 605 11.89 10.12 12.10
C GLY A 605 11.02 8.96 11.60
N GLU A 606 11.18 8.58 10.34
CA GLU A 606 10.50 7.46 9.72
C GLU A 606 10.96 6.10 10.27
N ALA A 607 12.28 5.87 10.38
CA ALA A 607 12.83 4.66 10.96
C ALA A 607 12.39 4.48 12.43
N LYS A 608 12.38 5.58 13.20
CA LYS A 608 11.87 5.58 14.57
C LYS A 608 10.38 5.22 14.62
N LYS A 609 9.56 5.75 13.71
CA LYS A 609 8.15 5.38 13.59
C LYS A 609 8.03 3.87 13.32
N ARG A 610 8.74 3.34 12.33
CA ARG A 610 8.74 1.90 11.98
C ARG A 610 9.08 0.99 13.17
N LEU A 611 10.23 1.21 13.81
CA LEU A 611 10.67 0.37 14.95
C LEU A 611 9.71 0.47 16.14
N SER A 612 9.20 1.67 16.43
CA SER A 612 8.22 1.86 17.50
C SER A 612 6.90 1.12 17.24
N THR A 613 6.46 1.07 15.97
CA THR A 613 5.25 0.34 15.56
C THR A 613 5.42 -1.16 15.78
N MET A 614 6.57 -1.73 15.41
CA MET A 614 6.86 -3.16 15.63
C MET A 614 6.85 -3.58 17.10
N VAL A 615 7.28 -2.68 17.99
CA VAL A 615 7.25 -2.92 19.45
C VAL A 615 5.83 -2.78 20.00
N LYS A 616 5.06 -1.79 19.54
CA LYS A 616 3.71 -1.50 20.05
C LYS A 616 2.65 -2.48 19.56
N HIS A 617 2.80 -3.01 18.35
CA HIS A 617 1.76 -3.79 17.70
C HIS A 617 2.25 -5.18 17.31
N THR A 618 1.46 -6.19 17.67
CA THR A 618 1.65 -7.58 17.29
C THR A 618 0.79 -7.98 16.10
N ASP A 619 -0.34 -7.30 15.90
CA ASP A 619 -1.25 -7.49 14.79
C ASP A 619 -0.63 -7.02 13.46
N GLY A 620 -0.41 -7.98 12.55
CA GLY A 620 0.15 -7.71 11.23
C GLY A 620 -0.71 -6.79 10.35
N PHE A 621 -2.03 -6.70 10.56
CA PHE A 621 -2.87 -5.75 9.81
C PHE A 621 -2.57 -4.31 10.20
N LYS A 622 -2.48 -4.01 11.50
CA LYS A 622 -2.09 -2.68 12.00
C LYS A 622 -0.69 -2.28 11.53
N ILE A 623 0.22 -3.24 11.53
CA ILE A 623 1.57 -3.04 11.00
C ILE A 623 1.50 -2.65 9.51
N SER A 624 0.73 -3.40 8.70
CA SER A 624 0.60 -3.11 7.27
C SER A 624 -0.03 -1.75 6.97
N GLU A 625 -0.97 -1.28 7.79
CA GLU A 625 -1.57 0.06 7.68
C GLU A 625 -0.53 1.16 7.93
N VAL A 626 0.31 0.99 8.96
CA VAL A 626 1.39 1.94 9.24
C VAL A 626 2.50 1.87 8.18
N ASP A 627 2.79 0.70 7.61
CA ASP A 627 3.73 0.58 6.49
C ASP A 627 3.22 1.38 5.27
N LEU A 628 1.93 1.25 4.98
CA LEU A 628 1.27 2.01 3.92
C LEU A 628 1.28 3.53 4.20
N GLU A 629 1.08 3.96 5.44
CA GLU A 629 1.23 5.38 5.84
C GLU A 629 2.62 5.93 5.59
N ILE A 630 3.65 5.11 5.81
CA ILE A 630 5.04 5.52 5.74
C ILE A 630 5.53 5.56 4.29
N ARG A 631 5.27 4.48 3.53
CA ARG A 631 5.73 4.33 2.14
C ARG A 631 4.82 5.00 1.11
N GLY A 632 3.54 5.15 1.45
CA GLY A 632 2.51 5.44 0.47
C GLY A 632 2.16 4.23 -0.40
N PRO A 633 1.06 4.29 -1.17
CA PRO A 633 0.55 3.15 -1.94
C PRO A 633 1.42 2.73 -3.14
N GLY A 634 2.36 3.58 -3.59
CA GLY A 634 3.15 3.34 -4.79
C GLY A 634 4.30 2.33 -4.65
N ASP A 635 4.91 2.23 -3.46
CA ASP A 635 6.16 1.47 -3.25
C ASP A 635 5.93 -0.01 -2.87
N LEU A 636 4.74 -0.37 -2.37
CA LEU A 636 4.42 -1.74 -1.95
C LEU A 636 4.39 -2.76 -3.12
N MET A 637 4.37 -2.30 -4.37
CA MET A 637 4.09 -3.15 -5.54
C MET A 637 5.33 -3.55 -6.34
N GLY A 638 6.52 -3.05 -5.99
CA GLY A 638 7.73 -3.25 -6.80
C GLY A 638 7.64 -2.56 -8.16
N THR A 639 8.76 -2.51 -8.87
CA THR A 639 8.97 -1.80 -10.14
C THR A 639 7.75 -1.83 -11.07
N GLN A 640 7.13 -0.65 -11.23
CA GLN A 640 6.17 -0.30 -12.30
C GLN A 640 5.15 -1.40 -12.64
N GLN A 641 4.41 -1.89 -11.66
CA GLN A 641 3.08 -2.38 -12.00
C GLN A 641 2.27 -1.17 -12.46
N SER A 642 1.82 -1.22 -13.71
CA SER A 642 0.99 -0.23 -14.42
C SER A 642 -0.38 0.04 -13.79
N GLY A 643 -0.53 -0.28 -12.49
CA GLY A 643 -1.76 -0.43 -11.77
C GLY A 643 -1.99 0.56 -10.60
N ILE A 644 -1.09 1.54 -10.39
CA ILE A 644 -1.31 2.52 -9.31
C ILE A 644 -2.53 3.37 -9.67
N ILE A 645 -3.60 3.23 -8.88
CA ILE A 645 -4.77 4.09 -8.96
C ILE A 645 -4.34 5.45 -8.38
N ASN A 646 -3.96 6.37 -9.26
CA ASN A 646 -3.72 7.76 -8.88
C ASN A 646 -5.08 8.44 -8.65
N PHE A 647 -5.47 8.51 -7.38
CA PHE A 647 -6.59 9.33 -6.96
C PHE A 647 -6.22 10.82 -7.08
N LYS A 648 -7.14 11.63 -7.61
CA LYS A 648 -6.96 13.08 -7.76
C LYS A 648 -7.15 13.80 -6.43
N ILE A 649 -8.05 13.30 -5.57
CA ILE A 649 -8.35 13.93 -4.27
C ILE A 649 -8.43 12.91 -3.12
N ALA A 650 -8.85 11.69 -3.40
CA ALA A 650 -9.03 10.69 -2.36
C ALA A 650 -7.69 10.09 -1.89
N ASP A 651 -7.61 9.77 -0.60
CA ASP A 651 -6.44 9.13 0.01
C ASP A 651 -6.91 7.82 0.64
N LEU A 652 -6.41 6.68 0.13
CA LEU A 652 -6.83 5.35 0.59
C LEU A 652 -6.66 5.13 2.10
N ILE A 653 -5.71 5.83 2.70
CA ILE A 653 -5.34 5.68 4.10
C ILE A 653 -6.26 6.55 4.94
N LYS A 654 -6.33 7.85 4.61
CA LYS A 654 -7.10 8.82 5.40
C LYS A 654 -8.61 8.66 5.23
N ASP A 655 -9.06 8.22 4.05
CA ASP A 655 -10.46 8.24 3.64
C ASP A 655 -11.10 6.84 3.63
N ASN A 656 -10.56 5.87 4.37
CA ASN A 656 -11.07 4.49 4.46
C ASN A 656 -12.59 4.42 4.71
N LYS A 657 -13.11 5.24 5.63
CA LYS A 657 -14.56 5.28 5.94
C LYS A 657 -15.40 5.65 4.71
N ILE A 658 -14.90 6.55 3.85
CA ILE A 658 -15.59 6.96 2.62
C ILE A 658 -15.54 5.82 1.61
N LEU A 659 -14.38 5.15 1.45
CA LEU A 659 -14.21 4.00 0.56
C LEU A 659 -15.15 2.84 0.93
N VAL A 660 -15.23 2.47 2.20
CA VAL A 660 -16.13 1.40 2.69
C VAL A 660 -17.57 1.75 2.38
N ARG A 661 -17.99 2.99 2.68
CA ARG A 661 -19.35 3.43 2.41
C ARG A 661 -19.69 3.43 0.92
N ALA A 662 -18.75 3.90 0.08
CA ALA A 662 -18.93 3.87 -1.37
C ALA A 662 -19.12 2.45 -1.88
N ARG A 663 -18.34 1.48 -1.37
CA ARG A 663 -18.47 0.07 -1.74
C ARG A 663 -19.83 -0.53 -1.34
N GLU A 664 -20.35 -0.20 -0.16
CA GLU A 664 -21.67 -0.66 0.30
C GLU A 664 -22.79 -0.16 -0.63
N GLU A 665 -22.77 1.12 -0.99
CA GLU A 665 -23.77 1.71 -1.89
C GLU A 665 -23.68 1.11 -3.30
N VAL A 666 -22.47 0.86 -3.80
CA VAL A 666 -22.27 0.17 -5.09
C VAL A 666 -22.82 -1.26 -5.05
N LYS A 667 -22.61 -2.01 -3.96
CA LYS A 667 -23.16 -3.36 -3.83
C LYS A 667 -24.68 -3.34 -3.88
N SER A 668 -25.31 -2.47 -3.08
CA SER A 668 -26.76 -2.27 -3.09
C SER A 668 -27.28 -1.89 -4.48
N LEU A 669 -26.56 -1.01 -5.18
CA LEU A 669 -26.91 -0.61 -6.55
C LEU A 669 -26.85 -1.78 -7.54
N LEU A 670 -25.79 -2.58 -7.51
CA LEU A 670 -25.61 -3.71 -8.43
C LEU A 670 -26.54 -4.89 -8.11
N GLU A 671 -26.95 -5.05 -6.85
CA GLU A 671 -28.00 -6.01 -6.45
C GLU A 671 -29.38 -5.60 -6.98
N GLU A 672 -29.70 -4.29 -6.98
CA GLU A 672 -30.99 -3.77 -7.43
C GLU A 672 -31.09 -3.55 -8.95
N ASP A 673 -29.98 -3.19 -9.60
CA ASP A 673 -29.90 -2.82 -11.02
C ASP A 673 -28.50 -3.07 -11.60
N TYR A 674 -28.21 -4.34 -11.85
CA TYR A 674 -26.93 -4.80 -12.38
C TYR A 674 -26.51 -4.11 -13.70
N ASP A 675 -27.44 -3.92 -14.63
CA ASP A 675 -27.17 -3.34 -15.95
C ASP A 675 -27.24 -1.81 -15.95
N LEU A 676 -27.55 -1.19 -14.81
CA LEU A 676 -27.80 0.24 -14.64
C LEU A 676 -28.83 0.75 -15.66
N SER A 677 -29.87 -0.05 -15.90
CA SER A 677 -30.89 0.21 -16.92
C SER A 677 -32.06 1.05 -16.40
N LYS A 678 -32.23 1.16 -15.08
CA LYS A 678 -33.32 1.95 -14.49
C LYS A 678 -33.10 3.44 -14.77
N PRO A 679 -34.18 4.22 -15.04
CA PRO A 679 -34.08 5.65 -15.31
C PRO A 679 -33.29 6.43 -14.26
N LYS A 680 -33.44 6.06 -12.97
CA LYS A 680 -32.73 6.70 -11.85
C LYS A 680 -31.20 6.54 -11.89
N ASN A 681 -30.68 5.55 -12.61
CA ASN A 681 -29.27 5.17 -12.65
C ASN A 681 -28.57 5.50 -13.98
N ILE A 682 -29.27 6.10 -14.94
CA ILE A 682 -28.71 6.43 -16.27
C ILE A 682 -27.48 7.35 -16.14
N LEU A 683 -27.51 8.33 -15.24
CA LEU A 683 -26.37 9.23 -14.99
C LEU A 683 -25.12 8.47 -14.52
N ILE A 684 -25.31 7.50 -13.62
CA ILE A 684 -24.23 6.63 -13.12
C ILE A 684 -23.67 5.78 -14.28
N LYS A 685 -24.54 5.25 -15.14
CA LYS A 685 -24.13 4.47 -16.32
C LYS A 685 -23.29 5.29 -17.29
N ASN A 686 -23.74 6.49 -17.63
CA ASN A 686 -23.01 7.38 -18.54
C ASN A 686 -21.64 7.74 -17.98
N ARG A 687 -21.58 8.08 -16.68
CA ARG A 687 -20.31 8.38 -16.01
C ARG A 687 -19.38 7.17 -15.96
N LEU A 688 -19.90 5.97 -15.67
CA LEU A 688 -19.10 4.74 -15.70
C LEU A 688 -18.51 4.46 -17.09
N GLN A 689 -19.28 4.65 -18.17
CA GLN A 689 -18.77 4.48 -19.54
C GLN A 689 -17.63 5.45 -19.86
N SER A 690 -17.76 6.72 -19.45
CA SER A 690 -16.68 7.70 -19.59
C SER A 690 -15.44 7.34 -18.75
N TYR A 691 -15.64 6.71 -17.60
CA TYR A 691 -14.56 6.28 -16.72
C TYR A 691 -13.80 5.08 -17.33
N GLU A 692 -14.51 4.14 -17.94
CA GLU A 692 -13.94 2.96 -18.59
C GLU A 692 -13.15 3.31 -19.86
N SER A 693 -13.62 4.26 -20.67
CA SER A 693 -12.93 4.68 -21.89
C SER A 693 -11.59 5.35 -21.59
N GLN A 694 -11.50 6.14 -20.52
CA GLN A 694 -10.26 6.78 -20.07
C GLN A 694 -9.25 5.78 -19.47
N LYS A 695 -9.71 4.60 -19.06
CA LYS A 695 -8.93 3.60 -18.36
C LYS A 695 -8.66 2.34 -19.19
N MET A 696 -8.89 2.27 -20.50
CA MET A 696 -8.65 1.07 -21.33
C MET A 696 -7.20 0.52 -21.22
N ASN A 697 -6.89 -0.25 -20.17
CA ASN A 697 -5.71 -1.10 -20.02
C ASN A 697 -5.73 -2.06 -18.80
N TRP A 698 -6.75 -2.05 -17.93
CA TRP A 698 -6.75 -2.87 -16.70
C TRP A 698 -7.27 -4.30 -16.90
N GLY A 699 -8.10 -4.52 -17.93
CA GLY A 699 -8.81 -5.80 -18.12
C GLY A 699 -7.98 -6.97 -18.67
N ARG A 700 -6.68 -6.77 -18.96
CA ARG A 700 -5.78 -7.82 -19.49
C ARG A 700 -4.67 -8.24 -18.52
N ILE A 701 -4.71 -7.81 -17.26
CA ILE A 701 -3.68 -8.11 -16.24
C ILE A 701 -4.15 -9.20 -15.25
N SER A 702 -5.29 -9.84 -15.48
CA SER A 702 -5.71 -11.04 -14.75
C SER A 702 -5.46 -12.29 -15.58
#